data_AF-A0A7L8UFA1-F1
#
_entry.id   AF-A0A7L8UFA1-F1
#
_cell.length_a   1.000
_cell.length_b   1.000
_cell.length_c   1.000
_cell.angle_alpha   90.00
_cell.angle_beta   90.00
_cell.angle_gamma   90.00
#
_symmetry.space_group_name_H-M   'P 1'
#
loop_
_entity.id
_entity.type
_entity.pdbx_description
1 polymer ?
#
loop_
_entity_poly.entity_id
_entity_poly.type
_entity_poly.pdbx_seq_one_letter_code
_entity_poly.pdbx_strand_id
1 'polypeptide(L)'
;MKKTKNYFRGIVLFLLLGNAPFLYSQMIENYEGTPMTMNIIKGGSNDLSTLTVVNNPFKTGINTSNKVCKLLRDKDGLPWEGFWSSLTVDLTVNKYVHVKVYKTRISPVKFKLEGGPNGPLEIASMSPQTKVNEWEDLVFDFSSLTGNYTTISLMPDFNNPVGLNKDITLYFDDILINNDSNQPAYITELFQNSYKVFKDIRQSNGVYLDALALNGAGPKPAAIAANGIGLISLCISGAMHAKTGDAVNWDATAANQVIATTQTFIDFKNNGKVNGAGMFPRYFKWDTGGPDGSWSTEYSTVDNAIFAMGLFMCRNYFSSNATIVANVNTLLGAMDYTKAIYPTQIAMVMDQSGEVGSAFTTPFNEYMLVSWLAKNANPSNPGYAKSQTFWNTYFANPVTAPVAHPNYNGYVTLSDGGFTSCFVPQFAYYFVNYFKNDANYMSYYNNWLSSDKLFATNAGATNSYEWGCGAGEIPGGGYSADKINNNPNKIVSPHIIAGFSSIYSNTKSDLLSLYNNGTGPAVYSLPSNPTKKVLWRYMRSNTTPRASYIQAVDFSTMLFGLASLPEYLGANWFSVNNSLGNPTNLKKMAINKPVTDVIKKTIVYPNPFTDNLTIESSDLIQNVSIYNIMGQEVIMKTPKTNFVRLQTNSLPGGIYIIKTVTDKEETISKITKK
;
A
#
# COMPACT_ATOMS: atom_id res chain seq x y z
N MET A 1 -11.76 23.79 -69.62
CA MET A 1 -10.81 24.92 -69.53
C MET A 1 -9.97 24.79 -68.27
N LYS A 2 -8.68 25.10 -68.39
CA LYS A 2 -7.58 24.92 -67.42
C LYS A 2 -7.90 25.31 -65.97
N LYS A 3 -7.36 24.55 -65.02
CA LYS A 3 -6.42 25.10 -64.01
C LYS A 3 -5.52 24.01 -63.43
N THR A 4 -4.23 24.22 -63.68
CA THR A 4 -3.04 23.61 -63.09
C THR A 4 -2.82 24.05 -61.63
N LYS A 5 -1.89 23.35 -60.97
CA LYS A 5 -1.14 23.63 -59.70
C LYS A 5 -1.57 22.71 -58.54
N ASN A 6 -0.67 22.08 -57.78
CA ASN A 6 0.78 22.10 -57.71
C ASN A 6 1.26 20.81 -57.03
N TYR A 7 2.38 20.29 -57.51
CA TYR A 7 3.17 19.26 -56.85
C TYR A 7 3.80 19.83 -55.58
N PHE A 8 3.51 19.24 -54.42
CA PHE A 8 4.42 19.30 -53.26
C PHE A 8 5.08 17.93 -53.13
N ARG A 9 6.33 17.84 -53.58
CA ARG A 9 7.25 16.74 -53.26
C ARG A 9 7.61 16.87 -51.78
N GLY A 10 6.81 16.25 -50.92
CA GLY A 10 7.23 15.94 -49.56
C GLY A 10 8.22 14.77 -49.62
N ILE A 11 9.47 15.04 -49.25
CA ILE A 11 10.46 14.00 -48.97
C ILE A 11 9.86 13.12 -47.88
N VAL A 12 9.48 11.89 -48.23
CA VAL A 12 9.17 10.84 -47.27
C VAL A 12 10.50 10.47 -46.61
N LEU A 13 10.81 11.13 -45.51
CA LEU A 13 11.82 10.65 -44.59
C LEU A 13 11.22 9.40 -43.94
N PHE A 14 11.57 8.23 -44.46
CA PHE A 14 11.39 6.96 -43.77
C PHE A 14 12.23 7.04 -42.49
N LEU A 15 11.64 7.58 -41.41
CA LEU A 15 12.08 7.28 -40.06
C LEU A 15 11.83 5.79 -39.88
N LEU A 16 12.89 5.01 -40.08
CA LEU A 16 13.05 3.70 -39.48
C LEU A 16 12.75 3.89 -37.98
N LEU A 17 11.51 3.62 -37.59
CA LEU A 17 11.15 3.31 -36.21
C LEU A 17 11.94 2.06 -35.87
N GLY A 18 13.16 2.25 -35.37
CA GLY A 18 13.89 1.20 -34.70
C GLY A 18 12.97 0.70 -33.59
N ASN A 19 12.53 -0.55 -33.72
CA ASN A 19 11.91 -1.27 -32.63
C ASN A 19 12.91 -1.24 -31.47
N ALA A 20 12.69 -0.35 -30.51
CA ALA A 20 13.40 -0.41 -29.24
C ALA A 20 13.06 -1.78 -28.63
N PRO A 21 14.06 -2.62 -28.31
CA PRO A 21 13.80 -3.90 -27.66
C PRO A 21 13.02 -3.64 -26.38
N PHE A 22 11.85 -4.26 -26.30
CA PHE A 22 10.93 -4.23 -25.17
C PHE A 22 11.70 -4.55 -23.87
N LEU A 23 11.33 -3.95 -22.74
CA LEU A 23 11.88 -4.32 -21.44
C LEU A 23 10.86 -5.30 -20.81
N TYR A 24 11.28 -6.45 -20.26
CA TYR A 24 10.44 -7.43 -19.52
C TYR A 24 10.92 -7.43 -18.05
N SER A 25 10.07 -7.62 -17.03
CA SER A 25 10.57 -7.80 -15.64
C SER A 25 9.80 -8.88 -14.93
N GLN A 26 10.53 -9.71 -14.21
CA GLN A 26 10.03 -10.90 -13.51
C GLN A 26 10.62 -10.91 -12.10
N MET A 27 9.76 -10.97 -11.08
CA MET A 27 10.18 -11.33 -9.73
C MET A 27 10.51 -12.82 -9.73
N ILE A 28 11.74 -13.16 -9.39
CA ILE A 28 12.21 -14.54 -9.28
C ILE A 28 11.83 -15.10 -7.91
N GLU A 29 12.14 -14.37 -6.84
CA GLU A 29 11.88 -14.80 -5.47
C GLU A 29 11.88 -13.62 -4.49
N ASN A 30 10.90 -13.61 -3.57
CA ASN A 30 10.76 -12.64 -2.49
C ASN A 30 10.43 -13.28 -1.11
N TYR A 31 10.33 -14.61 -1.03
CA TYR A 31 10.15 -15.42 0.18
C TYR A 31 8.85 -15.25 0.96
N GLU A 32 7.92 -14.46 0.44
CA GLU A 32 6.66 -14.14 1.10
C GLU A 32 5.57 -15.19 0.86
N GLY A 33 5.70 -15.96 -0.23
CA GLY A 33 4.86 -17.12 -0.55
C GLY A 33 5.45 -18.44 -0.06
N THR A 34 5.11 -19.52 -0.77
CA THR A 34 5.87 -20.78 -0.68
C THR A 34 7.24 -20.54 -1.32
N PRO A 35 8.35 -20.66 -0.57
CA PRO A 35 9.67 -20.40 -1.13
C PRO A 35 10.02 -21.39 -2.25
N MET A 36 10.79 -20.91 -3.21
CA MET A 36 11.46 -21.74 -4.21
C MET A 36 12.37 -22.77 -3.52
N THR A 37 12.57 -23.92 -4.17
CA THR A 37 13.50 -24.93 -3.69
C THR A 37 14.93 -24.42 -3.78
N MET A 38 15.52 -24.05 -2.64
CA MET A 38 16.92 -23.61 -2.57
C MET A 38 17.80 -24.75 -2.06
N ASN A 39 18.73 -25.21 -2.91
CA ASN A 39 19.73 -26.20 -2.54
C ASN A 39 21.00 -25.47 -2.09
N ILE A 40 21.38 -25.64 -0.82
CA ILE A 40 22.58 -25.00 -0.29
C ILE A 40 23.85 -25.52 -1.00
N ILE A 41 24.72 -24.59 -1.39
CA ILE A 41 26.07 -24.89 -1.88
C ILE A 41 26.97 -24.89 -0.65
N LYS A 42 27.39 -26.06 -0.19
CA LYS A 42 28.26 -26.19 0.98
C LYS A 42 29.31 -27.30 0.82
N GLY A 43 30.34 -27.24 1.63
CA GLY A 43 31.44 -28.20 1.68
C GLY A 43 31.03 -29.55 2.26
N GLY A 44 32.03 -30.41 2.52
CA GLY A 44 31.84 -31.71 3.16
C GLY A 44 31.29 -31.62 4.59
N SER A 45 31.41 -32.70 5.37
CA SER A 45 30.77 -32.83 6.69
C SER A 45 31.12 -31.74 7.73
N ASN A 46 32.19 -30.98 7.51
CA ASN A 46 32.66 -29.94 8.42
C ASN A 46 32.04 -28.56 8.14
N ASP A 47 31.30 -28.41 7.04
CA ASP A 47 30.58 -27.18 6.71
C ASP A 47 29.16 -27.24 7.29
N LEU A 48 28.98 -26.53 8.43
CA LEU A 48 27.73 -26.48 9.18
C LEU A 48 26.79 -25.37 8.70
N SER A 49 27.04 -24.81 7.52
CA SER A 49 26.22 -23.75 6.97
C SER A 49 24.79 -24.20 6.72
N THR A 50 23.85 -23.28 6.93
CA THR A 50 22.41 -23.53 6.78
C THR A 50 21.73 -22.40 6.04
N LEU A 51 20.73 -22.78 5.24
CA LEU A 51 19.92 -21.85 4.47
C LEU A 51 18.45 -22.00 4.87
N THR A 52 17.85 -20.90 5.32
CA THR A 52 16.48 -20.93 5.86
C THR A 52 15.74 -19.65 5.54
N VAL A 53 14.45 -19.75 5.18
CA VAL A 53 13.58 -18.57 5.13
C VAL A 53 13.11 -18.23 6.54
N VAL A 54 13.31 -16.99 6.96
CA VAL A 54 12.99 -16.49 8.31
C VAL A 54 12.22 -15.18 8.22
N ASN A 55 11.58 -14.77 9.32
CA ASN A 55 11.06 -13.41 9.42
C ASN A 55 12.21 -12.41 9.31
N ASN A 56 12.02 -11.35 8.51
CA ASN A 56 13.02 -10.31 8.30
C ASN A 56 13.37 -9.62 9.63
N PRO A 57 14.59 -9.80 10.17
CA PRO A 57 15.00 -9.16 11.41
C PRO A 57 15.29 -7.66 11.23
N PHE A 58 15.44 -7.18 10.01
CA PHE A 58 15.86 -5.82 9.68
C PHE A 58 14.94 -5.18 8.63
N LYS A 59 13.70 -4.82 8.98
CA LYS A 59 12.76 -4.14 8.07
C LYS A 59 13.07 -2.65 7.94
N THR A 60 14.19 -2.31 7.32
CA THR A 60 14.73 -0.95 7.25
C THR A 60 15.21 -0.61 5.84
N GLY A 61 15.20 0.68 5.50
CA GLY A 61 15.75 1.15 4.23
C GLY A 61 14.99 0.57 3.03
N ILE A 62 15.71 -0.03 2.08
CA ILE A 62 15.15 -0.51 0.81
C ILE A 62 14.46 -1.88 0.91
N ASN A 63 14.59 -2.59 2.04
CA ASN A 63 13.93 -3.87 2.27
C ASN A 63 13.07 -3.80 3.54
N THR A 64 11.76 -3.89 3.33
CA THR A 64 10.75 -3.91 4.40
C THR A 64 9.88 -5.17 4.34
N SER A 65 10.33 -6.21 3.62
CA SER A 65 9.65 -7.50 3.46
C SER A 65 9.43 -8.18 4.80
N ASN A 66 8.41 -9.02 4.92
CA ASN A 66 8.14 -9.78 6.14
C ASN A 66 9.08 -10.95 6.32
N LYS A 67 9.50 -11.59 5.23
CA LYS A 67 10.40 -12.74 5.22
C LYS A 67 11.61 -12.46 4.33
N VAL A 68 12.71 -13.14 4.63
CA VAL A 68 13.97 -13.09 3.88
C VAL A 68 14.63 -14.46 3.94
N CYS A 69 15.54 -14.74 3.01
CA CYS A 69 16.42 -15.89 3.16
C CYS A 69 17.61 -15.53 4.05
N LYS A 70 17.87 -16.39 5.04
CA LYS A 70 19.01 -16.34 5.94
C LYS A 70 20.01 -17.42 5.54
N LEU A 71 21.25 -17.02 5.31
CA LEU A 71 22.41 -17.91 5.28
C LEU A 71 23.15 -17.76 6.61
N LEU A 72 23.15 -18.81 7.42
CA LEU A 72 24.18 -18.98 8.46
C LEU A 72 25.38 -19.60 7.75
N ARG A 73 26.45 -18.84 7.62
CA ARG A 73 27.68 -19.25 6.96
C ARG A 73 28.73 -19.64 7.97
N ASP A 74 29.22 -20.86 7.86
CA ASP A 74 30.33 -21.42 8.62
C ASP A 74 31.64 -20.74 8.20
N LYS A 75 32.50 -20.43 9.17
CA LYS A 75 33.84 -19.91 8.90
C LYS A 75 34.70 -20.87 8.06
N ASP A 76 34.45 -22.17 8.16
CA ASP A 76 35.18 -23.25 7.47
C ASP A 76 34.49 -23.67 6.16
N GLY A 77 33.42 -22.97 5.76
CA GLY A 77 32.66 -23.25 4.56
C GLY A 77 33.38 -22.92 3.25
N LEU A 78 32.73 -23.18 2.12
CA LEU A 78 33.35 -22.97 0.80
C LEU A 78 33.51 -21.47 0.47
N PRO A 79 34.55 -21.06 -0.29
CA PRO A 79 34.67 -19.68 -0.76
C PRO A 79 33.43 -19.13 -1.52
N TRP A 80 32.67 -20.00 -2.18
CA TRP A 80 31.51 -19.68 -3.03
C TRP A 80 30.19 -20.22 -2.45
N GLU A 81 30.10 -20.33 -1.13
CA GLU A 81 28.89 -20.78 -0.46
C GLU A 81 27.67 -19.89 -0.77
N GLY A 82 26.50 -20.51 -0.77
CA GLY A 82 25.26 -19.86 -1.20
C GLY A 82 24.19 -20.89 -1.51
N PHE A 83 23.41 -20.67 -2.57
CA PHE A 83 22.43 -21.64 -3.03
C PHE A 83 22.35 -21.73 -4.55
N TRP A 84 21.84 -22.86 -5.03
CA TRP A 84 21.36 -23.02 -6.39
C TRP A 84 19.92 -23.54 -6.41
N SER A 85 19.21 -23.28 -7.50
CA SER A 85 17.86 -23.80 -7.71
C SER A 85 17.59 -24.10 -9.18
N SER A 86 16.84 -25.17 -9.43
CA SER A 86 16.22 -25.46 -10.73
C SER A 86 15.03 -24.52 -10.95
N LEU A 87 15.31 -23.31 -11.44
CA LEU A 87 14.32 -22.31 -11.81
C LEU A 87 14.67 -21.74 -13.19
N THR A 88 13.68 -21.69 -14.08
CA THR A 88 13.87 -21.12 -15.42
C THR A 88 13.69 -19.61 -15.41
N VAL A 89 14.67 -18.88 -15.94
CA VAL A 89 14.62 -17.45 -16.26
C VAL A 89 14.85 -17.24 -17.76
N ASP A 90 14.15 -16.26 -18.36
CA ASP A 90 14.30 -15.92 -19.78
C ASP A 90 15.15 -14.66 -19.95
N LEU A 91 16.31 -14.82 -20.58
CA LEU A 91 17.26 -13.76 -20.91
C LEU A 91 17.12 -13.26 -22.34
N THR A 92 16.10 -13.67 -23.10
CA THR A 92 15.87 -13.16 -24.48
C THR A 92 15.74 -11.63 -24.46
N VAL A 93 15.07 -11.12 -23.43
CA VAL A 93 14.82 -9.69 -23.24
C VAL A 93 15.51 -9.14 -21.99
N ASN A 94 15.46 -9.86 -20.87
CA ASN A 94 15.92 -9.36 -19.58
C ASN A 94 17.40 -9.61 -19.41
N LYS A 95 18.15 -8.58 -19.05
CA LYS A 95 19.61 -8.65 -19.00
C LYS A 95 20.20 -8.41 -17.62
N TYR A 96 19.42 -7.90 -16.67
CA TYR A 96 19.94 -7.54 -15.34
C TYR A 96 19.19 -8.29 -14.24
N VAL A 97 19.93 -8.92 -13.35
CA VAL A 97 19.40 -9.49 -12.11
C VAL A 97 19.69 -8.51 -10.98
N HIS A 98 18.68 -8.21 -10.15
CA HIS A 98 18.86 -7.48 -8.90
C HIS A 98 18.66 -8.41 -7.73
N VAL A 99 19.45 -8.21 -6.68
CA VAL A 99 19.33 -8.93 -5.40
C VAL A 99 19.58 -7.95 -4.27
N LYS A 100 18.64 -7.88 -3.31
CA LYS A 100 18.87 -7.16 -2.07
C LYS A 100 19.65 -8.03 -1.11
N VAL A 101 20.73 -7.50 -0.55
CA VAL A 101 21.57 -8.20 0.43
C VAL A 101 21.72 -7.39 1.71
N TYR A 102 21.78 -8.07 2.85
CA TYR A 102 22.15 -7.53 4.14
C TYR A 102 23.30 -8.37 4.69
N LYS A 103 24.48 -7.76 4.81
CA LYS A 103 25.72 -8.47 5.11
C LYS A 103 26.47 -7.83 6.28
N THR A 104 27.17 -8.64 7.06
CA THR A 104 27.97 -8.19 8.21
C THR A 104 29.43 -7.88 7.83
N ARG A 105 29.82 -8.09 6.57
CA ARG A 105 31.14 -7.75 6.01
C ARG A 105 31.02 -7.37 4.54
N ILE A 106 32.01 -6.63 4.04
CA ILE A 106 32.21 -6.40 2.61
C ILE A 106 32.88 -7.63 2.02
N SER A 107 32.26 -8.20 1.00
CA SER A 107 32.86 -9.24 0.16
C SER A 107 32.13 -9.29 -1.18
N PRO A 108 32.76 -9.80 -2.26
CA PRO A 108 32.08 -9.97 -3.52
C PRO A 108 30.80 -10.79 -3.38
N VAL A 109 29.77 -10.38 -4.11
CA VAL A 109 28.57 -11.20 -4.34
C VAL A 109 28.63 -11.65 -5.78
N LYS A 110 28.33 -12.92 -6.03
CA LYS A 110 28.23 -13.45 -7.38
C LYS A 110 26.87 -14.06 -7.65
N PHE A 111 26.46 -13.95 -8.90
CA PHE A 111 25.27 -14.61 -9.42
C PHE A 111 25.67 -15.49 -10.60
N LYS A 112 25.03 -16.64 -10.72
CA LYS A 112 25.30 -17.60 -11.79
C LYS A 112 24.02 -18.05 -12.46
N LEU A 113 24.04 -18.11 -13.78
CA LEU A 113 22.97 -18.68 -14.60
C LEU A 113 23.51 -19.86 -15.40
N GLU A 114 22.78 -20.98 -15.43
CA GLU A 114 23.19 -22.21 -16.11
C GLU A 114 22.04 -22.87 -16.89
N GLY A 115 22.39 -23.86 -17.71
CA GLY A 115 21.41 -24.64 -18.48
C GLY A 115 20.82 -23.92 -19.69
N GLY A 116 21.38 -22.77 -20.07
CA GLY A 116 20.99 -22.01 -21.25
C GLY A 116 21.92 -22.20 -22.46
N PRO A 117 21.55 -21.64 -23.62
CA PRO A 117 22.18 -21.93 -24.91
C PRO A 117 23.63 -21.41 -25.03
N ASN A 118 24.04 -20.43 -24.21
CA ASN A 118 25.42 -19.93 -24.21
C ASN A 118 26.31 -20.59 -23.12
N GLY A 119 25.83 -21.63 -22.45
CA GLY A 119 26.55 -22.27 -21.34
C GLY A 119 26.45 -21.49 -20.03
N PRO A 120 27.08 -21.97 -18.95
CA PRO A 120 26.99 -21.32 -17.64
C PRO A 120 27.79 -20.02 -17.61
N LEU A 121 27.26 -19.00 -16.93
CA LEU A 121 27.97 -17.74 -16.68
C LEU A 121 27.83 -17.35 -15.20
N GLU A 122 28.98 -17.16 -14.55
CA GLU A 122 29.11 -16.65 -13.19
C GLU A 122 29.73 -15.26 -13.24
N ILE A 123 29.06 -14.26 -12.66
CA ILE A 123 29.53 -12.87 -12.64
C ILE A 123 29.44 -12.27 -11.25
N ALA A 124 30.32 -11.31 -10.96
CA ALA A 124 30.19 -10.44 -9.81
C ALA A 124 29.16 -9.34 -10.07
N SER A 125 28.69 -8.69 -9.00
CA SER A 125 27.85 -7.51 -9.13
C SER A 125 28.58 -6.39 -9.90
N MET A 126 27.84 -5.63 -10.72
CA MET A 126 28.36 -4.53 -11.54
C MET A 126 29.12 -3.49 -10.70
N SER A 127 28.65 -3.25 -9.48
CA SER A 127 29.33 -2.46 -8.46
C SER A 127 29.64 -3.34 -7.25
N PRO A 128 30.83 -3.21 -6.63
CA PRO A 128 31.12 -3.87 -5.36
C PRO A 128 30.14 -3.42 -4.28
N GLN A 129 29.79 -4.33 -3.37
CA GLN A 129 29.06 -4.01 -2.14
C GLN A 129 29.79 -2.90 -1.37
N THR A 130 29.04 -1.93 -0.87
CA THR A 130 29.55 -0.77 -0.12
C THR A 130 29.06 -0.72 1.33
N LYS A 131 27.98 -1.43 1.67
CA LYS A 131 27.32 -1.32 2.98
C LYS A 131 27.52 -2.56 3.84
N VAL A 132 27.56 -2.37 5.16
CA VAL A 132 27.49 -3.45 6.16
C VAL A 132 26.40 -3.14 7.17
N ASN A 133 25.70 -4.17 7.65
CA ASN A 133 24.56 -4.04 8.56
C ASN A 133 23.43 -3.11 8.05
N GLU A 134 23.32 -2.99 6.73
CA GLU A 134 22.27 -2.27 6.02
C GLU A 134 21.92 -3.02 4.74
N TRP A 135 20.70 -2.82 4.24
CA TRP A 135 20.27 -3.37 2.96
C TRP A 135 20.89 -2.61 1.78
N GLU A 136 21.38 -3.37 0.81
CA GLU A 136 21.96 -2.88 -0.45
C GLU A 136 21.39 -3.68 -1.62
N ASP A 137 21.06 -2.99 -2.72
CA ASP A 137 20.63 -3.61 -3.99
C ASP A 137 21.88 -3.84 -4.85
N LEU A 138 22.14 -5.09 -5.23
CA LEU A 138 23.26 -5.45 -6.10
C LEU A 138 22.74 -5.94 -7.44
N VAL A 139 23.39 -5.47 -8.51
CA VAL A 139 22.96 -5.69 -9.89
C VAL A 139 23.98 -6.55 -10.63
N PHE A 140 23.52 -7.50 -11.42
CA PHE A 140 24.34 -8.43 -12.20
C PHE A 140 23.98 -8.34 -13.68
N ASP A 141 24.97 -8.09 -14.54
CA ASP A 141 24.80 -7.89 -15.98
C ASP A 141 25.01 -9.18 -16.79
N PHE A 142 23.90 -9.76 -17.24
CA PHE A 142 23.83 -10.92 -18.13
C PHE A 142 23.50 -10.53 -19.58
N SER A 143 23.80 -9.30 -20.01
CA SER A 143 23.57 -8.81 -21.38
C SER A 143 24.21 -9.66 -22.47
N SER A 144 25.26 -10.41 -22.14
CA SER A 144 25.93 -11.36 -23.03
C SER A 144 25.16 -12.67 -23.28
N LEU A 145 24.10 -12.94 -22.49
CA LEU A 145 23.29 -14.15 -22.60
C LEU A 145 21.97 -13.89 -23.34
N THR A 146 21.38 -14.96 -23.88
CA THR A 146 20.03 -14.95 -24.48
C THR A 146 19.33 -16.29 -24.31
N GLY A 147 17.99 -16.32 -24.40
CA GLY A 147 17.19 -17.53 -24.24
C GLY A 147 16.98 -17.96 -22.78
N ASN A 148 16.44 -19.17 -22.60
CA ASN A 148 16.09 -19.70 -21.29
C ASN A 148 17.29 -20.31 -20.57
N TYR A 149 17.43 -20.01 -19.28
CA TYR A 149 18.40 -20.60 -18.35
C TYR A 149 17.64 -21.29 -17.23
N THR A 150 17.91 -22.57 -16.99
CA THR A 150 17.09 -23.45 -16.14
C THR A 150 17.59 -23.56 -14.71
N THR A 151 18.72 -22.94 -14.39
CA THR A 151 19.32 -22.95 -13.05
C THR A 151 19.85 -21.58 -12.71
N ILE A 152 19.53 -21.11 -11.49
CA ILE A 152 20.10 -19.90 -10.89
C ILE A 152 20.95 -20.28 -9.69
N SER A 153 22.00 -19.50 -9.41
CA SER A 153 22.73 -19.57 -8.13
C SER A 153 23.10 -18.18 -7.63
N LEU A 154 23.04 -17.99 -6.32
CA LEU A 154 23.53 -16.81 -5.62
C LEU A 154 24.63 -17.23 -4.65
N MET A 155 25.79 -16.58 -4.75
CA MET A 155 26.88 -16.68 -3.78
C MET A 155 27.01 -15.35 -3.05
N PRO A 156 26.31 -15.16 -1.90
CA PRO A 156 26.23 -13.88 -1.19
C PRO A 156 27.53 -13.45 -0.51
N ASP A 157 28.53 -14.32 -0.44
CA ASP A 157 29.83 -14.04 0.18
C ASP A 157 30.93 -14.83 -0.55
N PHE A 158 31.37 -14.32 -1.69
CA PHE A 158 32.36 -14.97 -2.54
C PHE A 158 33.78 -14.45 -2.22
N ASN A 159 34.55 -15.20 -1.43
CA ASN A 159 35.92 -14.81 -1.08
C ASN A 159 36.84 -16.03 -0.95
N ASN A 160 37.97 -16.05 -1.65
CA ASN A 160 38.92 -17.18 -1.65
C ASN A 160 40.34 -16.73 -1.27
N PRO A 161 40.90 -17.19 -0.13
CA PRO A 161 40.27 -18.04 0.89
C PRO A 161 39.12 -17.30 1.64
N VAL A 162 38.26 -18.05 2.35
CA VAL A 162 37.02 -17.53 2.98
C VAL A 162 37.28 -16.34 3.91
N GLY A 163 38.37 -16.39 4.68
CA GLY A 163 38.82 -15.26 5.51
C GLY A 163 37.88 -14.93 6.68
N LEU A 164 37.11 -15.90 7.17
CA LEU A 164 36.28 -15.75 8.36
C LEU A 164 37.02 -16.28 9.60
N ASN A 165 36.88 -15.58 10.72
CA ASN A 165 37.37 -16.03 12.03
C ASN A 165 36.25 -16.59 12.93
N LYS A 166 35.00 -16.44 12.50
CA LYS A 166 33.78 -16.92 13.15
C LYS A 166 32.67 -16.99 12.11
N ASP A 167 31.64 -17.77 12.41
CA ASP A 167 30.45 -17.86 11.59
C ASP A 167 29.77 -16.50 11.48
N ILE A 168 29.18 -16.24 10.32
CA ILE A 168 28.43 -15.02 10.07
C ILE A 168 27.02 -15.33 9.60
N THR A 169 26.14 -14.35 9.74
CA THR A 169 24.79 -14.43 9.21
C THR A 169 24.61 -13.38 8.15
N LEU A 170 24.09 -13.80 7.00
CA LEU A 170 23.79 -12.95 5.86
C LEU A 170 22.30 -13.13 5.51
N TYR A 171 21.70 -12.08 4.97
CA TYR A 171 20.34 -12.14 4.46
C TYR A 171 20.29 -11.66 3.02
N PHE A 172 19.38 -12.23 2.24
CA PHE A 172 19.09 -11.77 0.89
C PHE A 172 17.61 -11.96 0.55
N ASP A 173 17.13 -11.12 -0.36
CA ASP A 173 15.72 -10.98 -0.69
C ASP A 173 15.51 -10.29 -2.05
N ASP A 174 14.27 -10.28 -2.53
CA ASP A 174 13.82 -9.62 -3.77
C ASP A 174 14.75 -9.90 -4.96
N ILE A 175 14.97 -11.19 -5.25
CA ILE A 175 15.66 -11.60 -6.48
C ILE A 175 14.70 -11.32 -7.63
N LEU A 176 15.08 -10.42 -8.53
CA LEU A 176 14.29 -10.09 -9.71
C LEU A 176 15.19 -9.99 -10.93
N ILE A 177 14.61 -10.20 -12.10
CA ILE A 177 15.29 -10.01 -13.38
C ILE A 177 14.50 -9.00 -14.21
N ASN A 178 15.20 -8.07 -14.84
CA ASN A 178 14.63 -7.00 -15.66
C ASN A 178 15.61 -6.65 -16.82
N ASN A 179 15.36 -5.57 -17.53
CA ASN A 179 16.28 -5.04 -18.55
C ASN A 179 16.76 -3.60 -18.21
N ASP A 180 16.89 -3.27 -16.93
CA ASP A 180 17.40 -1.99 -16.44
C ASP A 180 18.49 -2.24 -15.37
N SER A 181 19.67 -1.64 -15.52
CA SER A 181 20.75 -1.78 -14.55
C SER A 181 20.58 -0.92 -13.29
N ASN A 182 19.56 -0.04 -13.24
CA ASN A 182 19.24 0.77 -12.08
C ASN A 182 18.33 0.03 -11.11
N GLN A 183 18.45 0.33 -9.81
CA GLN A 183 17.52 -0.16 -8.80
C GLN A 183 16.06 0.03 -9.29
N PRO A 184 15.15 -0.95 -9.10
CA PRO A 184 13.79 -0.87 -9.64
C PRO A 184 13.05 0.41 -9.22
N ALA A 185 13.12 1.44 -10.07
CA ALA A 185 12.49 2.73 -9.85
C ALA A 185 10.97 2.68 -10.10
N TYR A 186 10.48 1.56 -10.65
CA TYR A 186 9.11 1.47 -11.13
C TYR A 186 8.07 1.73 -10.05
N ILE A 187 8.22 1.23 -8.82
CA ILE A 187 7.20 1.47 -7.78
C ILE A 187 7.14 2.96 -7.42
N THR A 188 8.27 3.67 -7.46
CA THR A 188 8.31 5.12 -7.30
C THR A 188 7.70 5.84 -8.50
N GLU A 189 8.06 5.42 -9.71
CA GLU A 189 7.52 6.01 -10.94
C GLU A 189 6.01 5.79 -11.05
N LEU A 190 5.52 4.59 -10.75
CA LEU A 190 4.10 4.25 -10.69
C LEU A 190 3.39 5.14 -9.67
N PHE A 191 3.98 5.40 -8.51
CA PHE A 191 3.39 6.27 -7.51
C PHE A 191 3.28 7.72 -8.00
N GLN A 192 4.35 8.25 -8.58
CA GLN A 192 4.38 9.58 -9.20
C GLN A 192 3.37 9.69 -10.36
N ASN A 193 3.32 8.68 -11.22
CA ASN A 193 2.41 8.61 -12.36
C ASN A 193 0.96 8.44 -11.90
N SER A 194 0.72 7.73 -10.79
CA SER A 194 -0.62 7.62 -10.18
C SER A 194 -1.10 8.96 -9.65
N TYR A 195 -0.23 9.78 -9.08
CA TYR A 195 -0.58 11.15 -8.73
C TYR A 195 -0.86 12.00 -9.98
N LYS A 196 -0.05 11.82 -11.04
CA LYS A 196 -0.25 12.52 -12.31
C LYS A 196 -1.62 12.29 -12.94
N VAL A 197 -2.24 11.11 -12.76
CA VAL A 197 -3.64 10.88 -13.19
C VAL A 197 -4.58 11.95 -12.62
N PHE A 198 -4.46 12.29 -11.34
CA PHE A 198 -5.27 13.32 -10.70
C PHE A 198 -4.90 14.73 -11.17
N LYS A 199 -3.62 14.98 -11.43
CA LYS A 199 -3.15 16.24 -12.01
C LYS A 199 -3.72 16.47 -13.42
N ASP A 200 -3.83 15.41 -14.23
CA ASP A 200 -4.29 15.48 -15.62
C ASP A 200 -5.81 15.69 -15.74
N ILE A 201 -6.60 15.36 -14.71
CA ILE A 201 -8.06 15.59 -14.69
C ILE A 201 -8.45 16.88 -13.97
N ARG A 202 -7.49 17.58 -13.34
CA ARG A 202 -7.71 18.85 -12.64
C ARG A 202 -7.86 19.98 -13.66
N GLN A 203 -8.92 20.77 -13.51
CA GLN A 203 -9.21 21.93 -14.34
C GLN A 203 -8.57 23.20 -13.77
N SER A 204 -8.59 24.28 -14.56
CA SER A 204 -7.91 25.54 -14.23
C SER A 204 -8.45 26.22 -12.96
N ASN A 205 -9.75 26.08 -12.67
CA ASN A 205 -10.36 26.55 -11.42
C ASN A 205 -10.15 25.59 -10.24
N GLY A 206 -9.49 24.44 -10.47
CA GLY A 206 -9.21 23.45 -9.44
C GLY A 206 -10.28 22.40 -9.20
N VAL A 207 -11.32 22.36 -10.02
CA VAL A 207 -12.27 21.25 -10.04
C VAL A 207 -11.67 20.04 -10.75
N TYR A 208 -12.00 18.84 -10.29
CA TYR A 208 -11.55 17.57 -10.87
C TYR A 208 -12.68 16.91 -11.67
N LEU A 209 -12.34 16.43 -12.88
CA LEU A 209 -13.23 15.59 -13.68
C LEU A 209 -13.38 14.19 -13.08
N ASP A 210 -14.47 13.49 -13.39
CA ASP A 210 -14.77 12.14 -12.90
C ASP A 210 -13.70 11.10 -13.29
N ALA A 211 -13.13 11.25 -14.49
CA ALA A 211 -12.19 10.29 -15.03
C ALA A 211 -11.17 10.91 -15.99
N LEU A 212 -10.00 10.29 -16.07
CA LEU A 212 -9.02 10.53 -17.12
C LEU A 212 -9.48 9.79 -18.38
N ALA A 213 -9.72 10.53 -19.45
CA ALA A 213 -10.07 9.96 -20.75
C ALA A 213 -8.83 9.37 -21.45
N LEU A 214 -8.96 8.18 -22.00
CA LEU A 214 -7.92 7.44 -22.72
C LEU A 214 -8.31 7.22 -24.18
N ASN A 215 -7.33 6.95 -25.04
CA ASN A 215 -7.55 6.49 -26.42
C ASN A 215 -8.50 7.39 -27.25
N GLY A 216 -8.41 8.71 -27.05
CA GLY A 216 -9.25 9.68 -27.77
C GLY A 216 -10.69 9.79 -27.26
N ALA A 217 -11.02 9.17 -26.12
CA ALA A 217 -12.29 9.41 -25.45
C ALA A 217 -12.45 10.89 -25.04
N GLY A 218 -13.69 11.38 -25.04
CA GLY A 218 -14.00 12.74 -24.59
C GLY A 218 -13.97 12.89 -23.07
N PRO A 219 -13.91 14.11 -22.53
CA PRO A 219 -13.94 14.32 -21.08
C PRO A 219 -15.26 13.87 -20.46
N LYS A 220 -15.19 13.34 -19.24
CA LYS A 220 -16.36 13.15 -18.36
C LYS A 220 -16.72 14.47 -17.65
N PRO A 221 -17.94 14.61 -17.10
CA PRO A 221 -18.27 15.74 -16.22
C PRO A 221 -17.37 15.77 -14.98
N ALA A 222 -17.43 16.86 -14.21
CA ALA A 222 -16.87 16.86 -12.86
C ALA A 222 -17.71 15.99 -11.92
N ALA A 223 -17.06 15.37 -10.94
CA ALA A 223 -17.71 14.56 -9.93
C ALA A 223 -17.29 14.96 -8.52
N ILE A 224 -18.23 15.03 -7.58
CA ILE A 224 -17.92 15.50 -6.22
C ILE A 224 -16.96 14.55 -5.49
N ALA A 225 -17.10 13.22 -5.69
CA ALA A 225 -16.15 12.24 -5.18
C ALA A 225 -14.74 12.46 -5.73
N ALA A 226 -14.60 12.69 -7.04
CA ALA A 226 -13.30 12.97 -7.68
C ALA A 226 -12.63 14.22 -7.10
N ASN A 227 -13.40 15.23 -6.70
CA ASN A 227 -12.87 16.42 -6.03
C ASN A 227 -12.40 16.13 -4.60
N GLY A 228 -13.06 15.21 -3.89
CA GLY A 228 -12.57 14.69 -2.60
C GLY A 228 -11.24 13.96 -2.73
N ILE A 229 -11.16 13.04 -3.69
CA ILE A 229 -9.90 12.33 -3.99
C ILE A 229 -8.82 13.29 -4.49
N GLY A 230 -9.18 14.28 -5.31
CA GLY A 230 -8.28 15.31 -5.80
C GLY A 230 -7.63 16.10 -4.66
N LEU A 231 -8.40 16.52 -3.66
CA LEU A 231 -7.90 17.17 -2.44
C LEU A 231 -6.92 16.27 -1.65
N ILE A 232 -7.23 14.98 -1.54
CA ILE A 232 -6.33 13.99 -0.89
C ILE A 232 -5.04 13.83 -1.69
N SER A 233 -5.14 13.79 -3.03
CA SER A 233 -3.98 13.69 -3.91
C SER A 233 -3.03 14.89 -3.71
N LEU A 234 -3.56 16.10 -3.46
CA LEU A 234 -2.75 17.28 -3.13
C LEU A 234 -2.09 17.17 -1.75
N CYS A 235 -2.76 16.58 -0.76
CA CYS A 235 -2.14 16.32 0.54
C CYS A 235 -0.99 15.33 0.42
N ILE A 236 -1.19 14.23 -0.32
CA ILE A 236 -0.15 13.22 -0.60
C ILE A 236 1.03 13.86 -1.33
N SER A 237 0.76 14.61 -2.39
CA SER A 237 1.77 15.29 -3.20
C SER A 237 2.56 16.33 -2.39
N GLY A 238 1.87 17.16 -1.60
CA GLY A 238 2.53 18.10 -0.70
C GLY A 238 3.40 17.41 0.35
N ALA A 239 2.96 16.26 0.88
CA ALA A 239 3.72 15.48 1.86
C ALA A 239 4.95 14.82 1.23
N MET A 240 4.80 14.27 0.03
CA MET A 240 5.92 13.69 -0.71
C MET A 240 6.93 14.75 -1.12
N HIS A 241 6.50 15.91 -1.63
CA HIS A 241 7.37 17.03 -1.91
C HIS A 241 8.14 17.47 -0.66
N ALA A 242 7.46 17.62 0.49
CA ALA A 242 8.12 17.98 1.75
C ALA A 242 9.15 16.92 2.21
N LYS A 243 8.88 15.64 1.94
CA LYS A 243 9.78 14.53 2.28
C LYS A 243 10.99 14.42 1.34
N THR A 244 10.81 14.64 0.04
CA THR A 244 11.83 14.34 -0.98
C THR A 244 12.51 15.56 -1.59
N GLY A 245 11.87 16.74 -1.53
CA GLY A 245 12.29 17.92 -2.28
C GLY A 245 12.07 17.84 -3.80
N ASP A 246 11.44 16.77 -4.30
CA ASP A 246 11.22 16.54 -5.73
C ASP A 246 10.02 17.36 -6.24
N ALA A 247 10.30 18.55 -6.76
CA ALA A 247 9.31 19.44 -7.38
C ALA A 247 8.97 19.07 -8.84
N VAL A 248 9.62 18.05 -9.42
CA VAL A 248 9.33 17.58 -10.79
C VAL A 248 8.12 16.67 -10.77
N ASN A 249 8.08 15.73 -9.83
CA ASN A 249 7.02 14.73 -9.76
C ASN A 249 5.95 15.02 -8.69
N TRP A 250 6.22 15.95 -7.77
CA TRP A 250 5.28 16.39 -6.74
C TRP A 250 5.06 17.91 -6.80
N ASP A 251 3.90 18.37 -6.33
CA ASP A 251 3.50 19.77 -6.43
C ASP A 251 3.98 20.58 -5.21
N ALA A 252 5.04 21.36 -5.40
CA ALA A 252 5.54 22.32 -4.43
C ALA A 252 4.49 23.37 -4.00
N THR A 253 3.46 23.58 -4.83
CA THR A 253 2.37 24.55 -4.62
C THR A 253 1.06 23.91 -4.17
N ALA A 254 1.08 22.68 -3.66
CA ALA A 254 -0.12 21.93 -3.25
C ALA A 254 -1.08 22.74 -2.35
N ALA A 255 -0.55 23.52 -1.40
CA ALA A 255 -1.37 24.38 -0.54
C ALA A 255 -2.17 25.44 -1.34
N ASN A 256 -1.57 26.08 -2.34
CA ASN A 256 -2.25 27.06 -3.20
C ASN A 256 -3.32 26.38 -4.05
N GLN A 257 -3.07 25.15 -4.52
CA GLN A 257 -4.06 24.39 -5.28
C GLN A 257 -5.26 23.98 -4.41
N VAL A 258 -5.04 23.63 -3.14
CA VAL A 258 -6.13 23.39 -2.17
C VAL A 258 -6.95 24.66 -1.95
N ILE A 259 -6.31 25.82 -1.80
CA ILE A 259 -7.02 27.11 -1.67
C ILE A 259 -7.89 27.36 -2.90
N ALA A 260 -7.36 27.19 -4.11
CA ALA A 260 -8.12 27.40 -5.35
C ALA A 260 -9.33 26.47 -5.45
N THR A 261 -9.15 25.17 -5.20
CA THR A 261 -10.23 24.19 -5.23
C THR A 261 -11.30 24.51 -4.19
N THR A 262 -10.90 24.71 -2.92
CA THR A 262 -11.87 25.00 -1.84
C THR A 262 -12.59 26.33 -2.03
N GLN A 263 -11.92 27.36 -2.57
CA GLN A 263 -12.57 28.62 -2.90
C GLN A 263 -13.64 28.44 -3.97
N THR A 264 -13.35 27.68 -5.03
CA THR A 264 -14.33 27.39 -6.09
C THR A 264 -15.57 26.68 -5.54
N PHE A 265 -15.41 25.73 -4.61
CA PHE A 265 -16.55 25.08 -3.97
C PHE A 265 -17.33 26.00 -3.03
N ILE A 266 -16.68 26.97 -2.38
CA ILE A 266 -17.36 28.02 -1.61
C ILE A 266 -18.21 28.88 -2.56
N ASP A 267 -17.65 29.25 -3.71
CA ASP A 267 -18.35 30.04 -4.72
C ASP A 267 -19.55 29.28 -5.29
N PHE A 268 -19.41 27.98 -5.58
CA PHE A 268 -20.52 27.11 -5.98
C PHE A 268 -21.62 27.04 -4.90
N LYS A 269 -21.24 26.83 -3.64
CA LYS A 269 -22.18 26.83 -2.52
C LYS A 269 -22.93 28.17 -2.42
N ASN A 270 -22.23 29.29 -2.47
CA ASN A 270 -22.82 30.63 -2.38
C ASN A 270 -23.75 30.93 -3.57
N ASN A 271 -23.51 30.31 -4.72
CA ASN A 271 -24.37 30.35 -5.90
C ASN A 271 -25.49 29.29 -5.90
N GLY A 272 -25.77 28.67 -4.74
CA GLY A 272 -26.89 27.74 -4.56
C GLY A 272 -26.68 26.38 -5.23
N LYS A 273 -25.44 25.95 -5.48
CA LYS A 273 -25.11 24.64 -6.08
C LYS A 273 -25.05 23.51 -5.05
N VAL A 274 -25.84 23.59 -4.00
CA VAL A 274 -25.98 22.59 -2.94
C VAL A 274 -27.45 22.36 -2.60
N ASN A 275 -27.79 21.20 -2.06
CA ASN A 275 -29.11 20.96 -1.46
C ASN A 275 -29.20 21.53 -0.03
N GLY A 276 -30.37 21.42 0.61
CA GLY A 276 -30.57 21.88 2.00
C GLY A 276 -29.86 21.05 3.08
N ALA A 277 -29.12 20.00 2.71
CA ALA A 277 -28.16 19.30 3.59
C ALA A 277 -26.71 19.76 3.33
N GLY A 278 -26.49 20.76 2.47
CA GLY A 278 -25.18 21.28 2.09
C GLY A 278 -24.37 20.38 1.17
N MET A 279 -25.01 19.39 0.53
CA MET A 279 -24.38 18.44 -0.38
C MET A 279 -24.37 18.99 -1.80
N PHE A 280 -23.30 18.76 -2.55
CA PHE A 280 -23.18 19.10 -3.96
C PHE A 280 -23.76 17.97 -4.84
N PRO A 281 -24.21 18.28 -6.08
CA PRO A 281 -24.59 17.26 -7.04
C PRO A 281 -23.46 16.27 -7.29
N ARG A 282 -23.80 15.01 -7.54
CA ARG A 282 -22.85 13.94 -7.86
C ARG A 282 -21.99 14.30 -9.07
N TYR A 283 -22.64 14.71 -10.16
CA TYR A 283 -22.01 15.21 -11.37
C TYR A 283 -22.42 16.65 -11.65
N PHE A 284 -21.48 17.45 -12.15
CA PHE A 284 -21.69 18.86 -12.46
C PHE A 284 -20.69 19.34 -13.50
N LYS A 285 -21.00 20.49 -14.11
CA LYS A 285 -20.13 21.15 -15.06
C LYS A 285 -19.03 21.89 -14.31
N TRP A 286 -17.77 21.61 -14.64
CA TRP A 286 -16.63 22.02 -13.83
C TRP A 286 -16.48 23.54 -13.67
N ASP A 287 -16.96 24.34 -14.63
CA ASP A 287 -16.81 25.80 -14.68
C ASP A 287 -17.90 26.54 -13.90
N THR A 288 -19.09 25.97 -13.79
CA THR A 288 -20.30 26.65 -13.26
C THR A 288 -20.90 25.96 -12.04
N GLY A 289 -20.52 24.71 -11.76
CA GLY A 289 -21.13 23.89 -10.72
C GLY A 289 -22.59 23.52 -11.00
N GLY A 290 -23.11 23.85 -12.18
CA GLY A 290 -24.46 23.51 -12.63
C GLY A 290 -24.55 22.14 -13.31
N PRO A 291 -25.72 21.77 -13.84
CA PRO A 291 -25.91 20.53 -14.59
C PRO A 291 -24.97 20.45 -15.80
N ASP A 292 -24.47 19.25 -16.09
CA ASP A 292 -23.67 18.96 -17.29
C ASP A 292 -24.44 17.98 -18.19
N GLY A 293 -25.06 18.50 -19.25
CA GLY A 293 -25.88 17.70 -20.15
C GLY A 293 -26.99 16.92 -19.42
N SER A 294 -27.08 15.62 -19.71
CA SER A 294 -28.05 14.69 -19.10
C SER A 294 -27.48 13.88 -17.93
N TRP A 295 -26.31 14.23 -17.41
CA TRP A 295 -25.71 13.53 -16.27
C TRP A 295 -26.54 13.75 -14.99
N SER A 296 -26.58 12.74 -14.13
CA SER A 296 -27.36 12.79 -12.89
C SER A 296 -26.90 13.95 -12.00
N THR A 297 -27.87 14.71 -11.50
CA THR A 297 -27.67 15.81 -10.55
C THR A 297 -28.09 15.41 -9.13
N GLU A 298 -28.19 14.10 -8.86
CA GLU A 298 -28.52 13.56 -7.54
C GLU A 298 -27.52 14.00 -6.47
N TYR A 299 -27.97 14.16 -5.23
CA TYR A 299 -27.10 14.44 -4.09
C TYR A 299 -26.69 13.13 -3.42
N SER A 300 -25.72 12.45 -4.03
CA SER A 300 -25.14 11.21 -3.52
C SER A 300 -24.43 11.46 -2.18
N THR A 301 -24.89 10.78 -1.13
CA THR A 301 -24.39 10.99 0.24
C THR A 301 -22.99 10.43 0.43
N VAL A 302 -22.65 9.31 -0.22
CA VAL A 302 -21.31 8.73 -0.15
C VAL A 302 -20.29 9.55 -0.95
N ASP A 303 -20.66 10.07 -2.12
CA ASP A 303 -19.75 10.88 -2.93
C ASP A 303 -19.41 12.21 -2.22
N ASN A 304 -20.41 12.81 -1.56
CA ASN A 304 -20.18 13.97 -0.71
C ASN A 304 -19.38 13.60 0.54
N ALA A 305 -19.59 12.43 1.15
CA ALA A 305 -18.79 11.97 2.28
C ALA A 305 -17.30 11.84 1.90
N ILE A 306 -16.99 11.32 0.70
CA ILE A 306 -15.62 11.28 0.17
C ILE A 306 -15.04 12.70 0.04
N PHE A 307 -15.84 13.66 -0.45
CA PHE A 307 -15.43 15.07 -0.51
C PHE A 307 -15.17 15.66 0.88
N ALA A 308 -16.06 15.43 1.85
CA ALA A 308 -15.86 15.86 3.23
C ALA A 308 -14.59 15.26 3.83
N MET A 309 -14.31 13.98 3.60
CA MET A 309 -13.08 13.35 4.09
C MET A 309 -11.82 13.96 3.46
N GLY A 310 -11.87 14.34 2.18
CA GLY A 310 -10.79 15.08 1.53
C GLY A 310 -10.57 16.46 2.16
N LEU A 311 -11.65 17.17 2.50
CA LEU A 311 -11.58 18.44 3.23
C LEU A 311 -10.95 18.26 4.62
N PHE A 312 -11.39 17.26 5.40
CA PHE A 312 -10.78 16.95 6.70
C PHE A 312 -9.28 16.69 6.57
N MET A 313 -8.86 15.93 5.54
CA MET A 313 -7.45 15.67 5.28
C MET A 313 -6.66 16.94 4.97
N CYS A 314 -7.18 17.83 4.13
CA CYS A 314 -6.57 19.13 3.85
C CYS A 314 -6.44 19.99 5.11
N ARG A 315 -7.49 20.08 5.93
CA ARG A 315 -7.47 20.86 7.18
C ARG A 315 -6.41 20.34 8.16
N ASN A 316 -6.26 19.02 8.25
CA ASN A 316 -5.33 18.41 9.19
C ASN A 316 -3.89 18.52 8.71
N TYR A 317 -3.63 18.17 7.45
CA TYR A 317 -2.29 18.22 6.87
C TYR A 317 -1.78 19.67 6.76
N PHE A 318 -2.57 20.57 6.18
CA PHE A 318 -2.24 22.01 6.05
C PHE A 318 -2.73 22.85 7.24
N SER A 319 -2.75 22.28 8.45
CA SER A 319 -3.31 22.95 9.65
C SER A 319 -2.64 24.26 10.05
N SER A 320 -1.44 24.57 9.56
CA SER A 320 -0.76 25.86 9.75
C SER A 320 -1.21 26.94 8.76
N ASN A 321 -1.93 26.58 7.69
CA ASN A 321 -2.44 27.53 6.71
C ASN A 321 -3.86 27.98 7.09
N ALA A 322 -3.97 29.19 7.62
CA ALA A 322 -5.23 29.74 8.12
C ALA A 322 -6.33 29.81 7.05
N THR A 323 -5.98 30.12 5.79
CA THR A 323 -6.93 30.19 4.67
C THR A 323 -7.53 28.82 4.37
N ILE A 324 -6.70 27.78 4.30
CA ILE A 324 -7.18 26.41 4.07
C ILE A 324 -8.12 25.98 5.20
N VAL A 325 -7.73 26.22 6.46
CA VAL A 325 -8.55 25.88 7.62
C VAL A 325 -9.90 26.60 7.57
N ALA A 326 -9.92 27.90 7.26
CA ALA A 326 -11.15 28.68 7.15
C ALA A 326 -12.06 28.20 6.01
N ASN A 327 -11.50 27.95 4.83
CA ASN A 327 -12.26 27.47 3.67
C ASN A 327 -12.87 26.09 3.93
N VAL A 328 -12.07 25.16 4.47
CA VAL A 328 -12.54 23.82 4.82
C VAL A 328 -13.65 23.87 5.87
N ASN A 329 -13.49 24.66 6.94
CA ASN A 329 -14.51 24.78 7.98
C ASN A 329 -15.82 25.36 7.42
N THR A 330 -15.74 26.30 6.47
CA THR A 330 -16.91 26.88 5.79
C THR A 330 -17.71 25.86 4.97
N LEU A 331 -17.01 24.93 4.33
CA LEU A 331 -17.61 23.85 3.53
C LEU A 331 -18.16 22.73 4.43
N LEU A 332 -17.34 22.22 5.35
CA LEU A 332 -17.74 21.15 6.28
C LEU A 332 -18.90 21.57 7.19
N GLY A 333 -18.90 22.81 7.67
CA GLY A 333 -19.96 23.33 8.53
C GLY A 333 -21.33 23.45 7.86
N ALA A 334 -21.39 23.35 6.52
CA ALA A 334 -22.65 23.35 5.78
C ALA A 334 -23.23 21.94 5.59
N MET A 335 -22.43 20.89 5.75
CA MET A 335 -22.82 19.51 5.43
C MET A 335 -23.45 18.80 6.62
N ASP A 336 -24.68 18.31 6.47
CA ASP A 336 -25.39 17.55 7.51
C ASP A 336 -25.64 16.10 7.07
N TYR A 337 -24.74 15.21 7.48
CA TYR A 337 -24.86 13.77 7.22
C TYR A 337 -25.89 13.07 8.13
N THR A 338 -26.35 13.71 9.21
CA THR A 338 -27.36 13.11 10.10
C THR A 338 -28.71 12.96 9.40
N LYS A 339 -28.98 13.79 8.38
CA LYS A 339 -30.19 13.70 7.54
C LYS A 339 -30.24 12.44 6.69
N ALA A 340 -29.09 11.85 6.36
CA ALA A 340 -28.99 10.59 5.62
C ALA A 340 -29.22 9.34 6.50
N ILE A 341 -29.27 9.48 7.83
CA ILE A 341 -29.42 8.35 8.75
C ILE A 341 -30.91 8.09 9.06
N TYR A 342 -31.35 6.89 8.70
CA TYR A 342 -32.68 6.34 8.95
C TYR A 342 -32.58 5.20 9.98
N PRO A 343 -33.71 4.70 10.53
CA PRO A 343 -33.66 3.76 11.66
C PRO A 343 -32.81 2.50 11.43
N THR A 344 -32.89 1.91 10.23
CA THR A 344 -32.21 0.65 9.86
C THR A 344 -31.42 0.75 8.54
N GLN A 345 -31.46 1.91 7.89
CA GLN A 345 -30.89 2.14 6.56
C GLN A 345 -30.19 3.50 6.49
N ILE A 346 -29.39 3.67 5.44
CA ILE A 346 -28.76 4.94 5.08
C ILE A 346 -29.31 5.35 3.72
N ALA A 347 -29.74 6.61 3.59
CA ALA A 347 -30.15 7.16 2.30
C ALA A 347 -28.92 7.37 1.41
N MET A 348 -28.90 6.77 0.23
CA MET A 348 -27.82 6.97 -0.74
C MET A 348 -27.95 8.31 -1.45
N VAL A 349 -29.18 8.79 -1.64
CA VAL A 349 -29.47 10.05 -2.30
C VAL A 349 -30.36 10.91 -1.42
N MET A 350 -29.99 12.18 -1.27
CA MET A 350 -30.87 13.20 -0.69
C MET A 350 -31.54 14.02 -1.79
N ASP A 351 -32.75 14.50 -1.53
CA ASP A 351 -33.45 15.41 -2.42
C ASP A 351 -32.87 16.84 -2.36
N GLN A 352 -33.46 17.75 -3.13
CA GLN A 352 -33.07 19.16 -3.16
C GLN A 352 -33.28 19.87 -1.81
N SER A 353 -34.31 19.50 -1.06
CA SER A 353 -34.55 20.05 0.28
C SER A 353 -33.49 19.57 1.28
N GLY A 354 -32.87 18.41 1.02
CA GLY A 354 -31.94 17.76 1.93
C GLY A 354 -32.64 17.07 3.10
N GLU A 355 -33.96 17.01 3.13
CA GLU A 355 -34.74 16.41 4.21
C GLU A 355 -35.23 14.99 3.86
N VAL A 356 -35.44 14.71 2.57
CA VAL A 356 -36.01 13.43 2.12
C VAL A 356 -34.93 12.59 1.46
N GLY A 357 -34.72 11.41 2.03
CA GLY A 357 -33.80 10.40 1.51
C GLY A 357 -34.50 9.47 0.52
N SER A 358 -33.75 8.99 -0.46
CA SER A 358 -34.17 7.99 -1.43
C SER A 358 -33.00 7.05 -1.76
N ALA A 359 -33.30 5.94 -2.44
CA ALA A 359 -32.37 4.87 -2.76
C ALA A 359 -31.59 4.42 -1.50
N PHE A 360 -32.14 3.47 -0.76
CA PHE A 360 -31.59 3.10 0.55
C PHE A 360 -30.59 1.95 0.48
N THR A 361 -29.64 1.95 1.39
CA THR A 361 -28.72 0.83 1.60
C THR A 361 -28.64 0.42 3.08
N THR A 362 -28.21 -0.82 3.31
CA THR A 362 -28.04 -1.41 4.64
C THR A 362 -26.56 -1.63 4.95
N PRO A 363 -26.14 -1.58 6.22
CA PRO A 363 -24.79 -2.00 6.61
C PRO A 363 -24.58 -3.51 6.37
N PHE A 364 -23.37 -4.00 6.13
CA PHE A 364 -22.09 -3.29 6.04
C PHE A 364 -21.67 -2.99 4.59
N ASN A 365 -21.35 -1.72 4.28
CA ASN A 365 -20.71 -1.31 3.01
C ASN A 365 -19.99 0.05 3.17
N GLU A 366 -19.61 0.71 2.06
CA GLU A 366 -18.85 1.96 2.05
C GLU A 366 -19.59 3.14 2.70
N TYR A 367 -20.90 3.02 2.94
CA TYR A 367 -21.69 4.01 3.68
C TYR A 367 -21.36 4.06 5.17
N MET A 368 -20.44 3.21 5.66
CA MET A 368 -19.74 3.45 6.92
C MET A 368 -19.17 4.87 6.98
N LEU A 369 -18.71 5.45 5.85
CA LEU A 369 -18.23 6.83 5.78
C LEU A 369 -19.32 7.85 6.13
N VAL A 370 -20.53 7.68 5.58
CA VAL A 370 -21.69 8.54 5.85
C VAL A 370 -22.09 8.43 7.33
N SER A 371 -22.18 7.22 7.85
CA SER A 371 -22.50 6.98 9.27
C SER A 371 -21.42 7.53 10.20
N TRP A 372 -20.14 7.43 9.82
CA TRP A 372 -19.02 7.97 10.57
C TRP A 372 -19.07 9.50 10.66
N LEU A 373 -19.38 10.19 9.58
CA LEU A 373 -19.56 11.65 9.59
C LEU A 373 -20.77 12.04 10.43
N ALA A 374 -21.90 11.35 10.26
CA ALA A 374 -23.13 11.63 10.98
C ALA A 374 -23.00 11.43 12.50
N LYS A 375 -22.39 10.33 12.95
CA LYS A 375 -22.23 10.04 14.39
C LYS A 375 -21.26 11.01 15.07
N ASN A 376 -20.33 11.60 14.30
CA ASN A 376 -19.39 12.62 14.79
C ASN A 376 -19.89 14.06 14.51
N ALA A 377 -21.16 14.24 14.14
CA ALA A 377 -21.75 15.58 14.06
C ALA A 377 -21.69 16.30 15.42
N ASN A 378 -21.84 17.63 15.40
CA ASN A 378 -21.94 18.40 16.63
C ASN A 378 -23.08 17.83 17.50
N PRO A 379 -22.88 17.57 18.81
CA PRO A 379 -23.94 17.10 19.71
C PRO A 379 -25.21 17.98 19.74
N SER A 380 -25.11 19.25 19.35
CA SER A 380 -26.27 20.14 19.20
C SER A 380 -27.11 19.89 17.94
N ASN A 381 -26.63 19.06 17.00
CA ASN A 381 -27.39 18.72 15.79
C ASN A 381 -28.58 17.81 16.17
N PRO A 382 -29.81 18.12 15.73
CA PRO A 382 -31.00 17.31 16.05
C PRO A 382 -30.90 15.83 15.68
N GLY A 383 -30.14 15.50 14.62
CA GLY A 383 -29.93 14.13 14.17
C GLY A 383 -28.78 13.39 14.89
N TYR A 384 -28.02 14.05 15.76
CA TYR A 384 -26.87 13.46 16.44
C TYR A 384 -27.21 12.17 17.20
N ALA A 385 -28.27 12.20 18.02
CA ALA A 385 -28.66 11.07 18.86
C ALA A 385 -29.02 9.82 18.03
N LYS A 386 -29.80 9.99 16.95
CA LYS A 386 -30.16 8.86 16.07
C LYS A 386 -28.93 8.31 15.33
N SER A 387 -27.98 9.17 14.95
CA SER A 387 -26.75 8.75 14.29
C SER A 387 -25.83 7.96 15.23
N GLN A 388 -25.76 8.34 16.51
CA GLN A 388 -25.05 7.58 17.54
C GLN A 388 -25.67 6.20 17.75
N THR A 389 -27.00 6.12 17.85
CA THR A 389 -27.72 4.83 17.97
C THR A 389 -27.44 3.94 16.77
N PHE A 390 -27.55 4.48 15.55
CA PHE A 390 -27.29 3.73 14.32
C PHE A 390 -25.85 3.17 14.28
N TRP A 391 -24.86 4.01 14.58
CA TRP A 391 -23.46 3.60 14.63
C TRP A 391 -23.24 2.47 15.64
N ASN A 392 -23.78 2.62 16.85
CA ASN A 392 -23.63 1.63 17.91
C ASN A 392 -24.25 0.28 17.55
N THR A 393 -25.36 0.28 16.82
CA THR A 393 -26.01 -0.95 16.34
C THR A 393 -25.22 -1.65 15.26
N TYR A 394 -24.75 -0.91 14.24
CA TYR A 394 -24.29 -1.52 12.99
C TYR A 394 -22.77 -1.48 12.76
N PHE A 395 -22.03 -0.58 13.42
CA PHE A 395 -20.61 -0.33 13.13
C PHE A 395 -19.70 -0.31 14.37
N ALA A 396 -20.22 -0.17 15.59
CA ALA A 396 -19.36 -0.13 16.78
C ALA A 396 -18.68 -1.48 17.07
N ASN A 397 -19.34 -2.61 16.79
CA ASN A 397 -18.75 -3.93 16.96
C ASN A 397 -19.07 -4.81 15.74
N PRO A 398 -18.11 -5.05 14.83
CA PRO A 398 -18.36 -5.83 13.61
C PRO A 398 -18.65 -7.32 13.84
N VAL A 399 -18.34 -7.84 15.04
CA VAL A 399 -18.60 -9.25 15.39
C VAL A 399 -20.07 -9.46 15.74
N THR A 400 -20.67 -8.52 16.47
CA THR A 400 -22.05 -8.62 16.95
C THR A 400 -23.04 -7.78 16.13
N ALA A 401 -22.56 -6.96 15.20
CA ALA A 401 -23.40 -6.15 14.34
C ALA A 401 -24.37 -7.05 13.54
N PRO A 402 -25.65 -6.67 13.40
CA PRO A 402 -26.64 -7.43 12.64
C PRO A 402 -26.48 -7.18 11.14
N VAL A 403 -25.33 -7.60 10.59
CA VAL A 403 -24.94 -7.50 9.18
C VAL A 403 -24.62 -8.90 8.64
N ALA A 404 -24.51 -9.04 7.33
CA ALA A 404 -24.17 -10.34 6.74
C ALA A 404 -22.67 -10.65 6.94
N HIS A 405 -22.37 -11.93 7.19
CA HIS A 405 -21.00 -12.44 7.35
C HIS A 405 -20.66 -13.51 6.29
N PRO A 406 -20.56 -13.14 5.00
CA PRO A 406 -20.31 -14.13 3.95
C PRO A 406 -18.93 -14.79 4.15
N ASN A 407 -18.91 -16.11 3.98
CA ASN A 407 -17.73 -16.96 4.18
C ASN A 407 -17.28 -17.57 2.85
N TYR A 408 -16.07 -17.25 2.43
CA TYR A 408 -15.43 -17.88 1.28
C TYR A 408 -14.31 -18.80 1.76
N ASN A 409 -14.57 -20.11 1.80
CA ASN A 409 -13.60 -21.15 2.14
C ASN A 409 -12.81 -20.89 3.45
N GLY A 410 -13.51 -20.44 4.50
CA GLY A 410 -12.93 -20.16 5.82
C GLY A 410 -12.62 -18.68 6.06
N TYR A 411 -12.64 -17.83 5.03
CA TYR A 411 -12.47 -16.39 5.15
C TYR A 411 -13.82 -15.70 5.28
N VAL A 412 -14.20 -15.38 6.51
CA VAL A 412 -15.43 -14.65 6.83
C VAL A 412 -15.20 -13.14 6.64
N THR A 413 -16.10 -12.47 5.93
CA THR A 413 -16.06 -11.01 5.67
C THR A 413 -17.35 -10.35 6.14
N LEU A 414 -17.49 -9.01 6.01
CA LEU A 414 -18.74 -8.29 6.31
C LEU A 414 -19.43 -7.86 5.01
N SER A 415 -20.75 -7.75 5.03
CA SER A 415 -21.48 -7.14 3.91
C SER A 415 -22.90 -6.72 4.25
N ASP A 416 -23.58 -6.16 3.25
CA ASP A 416 -25.00 -5.81 3.24
C ASP A 416 -25.90 -6.94 2.68
N GLY A 417 -25.34 -8.14 2.49
CA GLY A 417 -26.10 -9.34 2.11
C GLY A 417 -25.24 -10.42 1.44
N GLY A 418 -24.51 -10.08 0.38
CA GLY A 418 -23.64 -11.00 -0.36
C GLY A 418 -22.17 -10.57 -0.30
N PHE A 419 -21.27 -11.21 -1.04
CA PHE A 419 -19.91 -10.68 -1.14
C PHE A 419 -19.92 -9.23 -1.66
N THR A 420 -18.94 -8.43 -1.23
CA THR A 420 -18.74 -7.05 -1.68
C THR A 420 -17.39 -6.92 -2.38
N SER A 421 -17.23 -5.89 -3.21
CA SER A 421 -15.98 -5.58 -3.88
C SER A 421 -14.94 -5.05 -2.88
N CYS A 422 -13.67 -5.31 -3.11
CA CYS A 422 -12.60 -4.97 -2.17
C CYS A 422 -12.36 -3.47 -1.98
N PHE A 423 -12.86 -2.61 -2.87
CA PHE A 423 -12.79 -1.15 -2.67
C PHE A 423 -13.59 -0.70 -1.42
N VAL A 424 -14.67 -1.42 -1.07
CA VAL A 424 -15.53 -1.10 0.07
C VAL A 424 -14.76 -1.09 1.40
N PRO A 425 -14.11 -2.19 1.81
CA PRO A 425 -13.32 -2.18 3.03
C PRO A 425 -12.03 -1.36 2.91
N GLN A 426 -11.49 -1.17 1.70
CA GLN A 426 -10.37 -0.25 1.47
C GLN A 426 -10.76 1.21 1.76
N PHE A 427 -11.94 1.64 1.33
CA PHE A 427 -12.44 2.97 1.65
C PHE A 427 -12.64 3.13 3.15
N ALA A 428 -13.27 2.16 3.82
CA ALA A 428 -13.38 2.18 5.28
C ALA A 428 -12.00 2.30 5.95
N TYR A 429 -11.00 1.55 5.48
CA TYR A 429 -9.63 1.61 5.99
C TYR A 429 -8.97 3.00 5.83
N TYR A 430 -9.02 3.61 4.64
CA TYR A 430 -8.34 4.88 4.37
C TYR A 430 -9.10 6.10 4.92
N PHE A 431 -10.43 6.04 5.02
CA PHE A 431 -11.26 7.17 5.42
C PHE A 431 -11.70 7.12 6.88
N VAL A 432 -11.96 5.93 7.43
CA VAL A 432 -12.57 5.80 8.76
C VAL A 432 -11.52 5.36 9.76
N ASN A 433 -11.00 6.31 10.53
CA ASN A 433 -9.98 6.08 11.55
C ASN A 433 -10.33 4.94 12.52
N TYR A 434 -11.61 4.79 12.87
CA TYR A 434 -12.10 3.70 13.74
C TYR A 434 -11.86 2.31 13.13
N PHE A 435 -12.12 2.13 11.84
CA PHE A 435 -12.00 0.83 11.16
C PHE A 435 -10.58 0.29 11.26
N LYS A 436 -9.59 1.12 10.92
CA LYS A 436 -8.17 0.73 10.96
C LYS A 436 -7.69 0.40 12.38
N ASN A 437 -8.20 1.10 13.38
CA ASN A 437 -7.74 0.97 14.77
C ASN A 437 -8.49 -0.12 15.56
N ASP A 438 -9.47 -0.78 14.95
CA ASP A 438 -10.20 -1.89 15.56
C ASP A 438 -9.67 -3.25 15.05
N ALA A 439 -9.27 -4.12 15.98
CA ALA A 439 -8.65 -5.39 15.65
C ALA A 439 -9.62 -6.37 14.94
N ASN A 440 -10.93 -6.31 15.23
CA ASN A 440 -11.90 -7.17 14.57
C ASN A 440 -12.12 -6.72 13.12
N TYR A 441 -12.28 -5.41 12.88
CA TYR A 441 -12.32 -4.88 11.52
C TYR A 441 -11.07 -5.22 10.71
N MET A 442 -9.89 -5.10 11.31
CA MET A 442 -8.65 -5.50 10.65
C MET A 442 -8.55 -7.01 10.40
N SER A 443 -9.15 -7.85 11.25
CA SER A 443 -9.28 -9.28 10.97
C SER A 443 -10.15 -9.53 9.74
N TYR A 444 -11.31 -8.87 9.62
CA TYR A 444 -12.15 -8.95 8.42
C TYR A 444 -11.41 -8.39 7.19
N TYR A 445 -10.64 -7.29 7.35
CA TYR A 445 -9.81 -6.69 6.30
C TYR A 445 -8.82 -7.68 5.67
N ASN A 446 -8.11 -8.45 6.51
CA ASN A 446 -7.26 -9.54 6.04
C ASN A 446 -8.06 -10.64 5.32
N ASN A 447 -9.27 -10.97 5.79
CA ASN A 447 -10.11 -11.97 5.14
C ASN A 447 -10.61 -11.53 3.76
N TRP A 448 -10.91 -10.24 3.52
CA TRP A 448 -11.23 -9.75 2.17
C TRP A 448 -10.02 -9.91 1.22
N LEU A 449 -8.81 -9.58 1.67
CA LEU A 449 -7.58 -9.82 0.90
C LEU A 449 -7.39 -11.30 0.56
N SER A 450 -7.45 -12.18 1.57
CA SER A 450 -7.20 -13.61 1.38
C SER A 450 -8.27 -14.29 0.53
N SER A 451 -9.54 -13.91 0.71
CA SER A 451 -10.66 -14.47 -0.05
C SER A 451 -10.64 -14.04 -1.53
N ASP A 452 -10.30 -12.79 -1.83
CA ASP A 452 -10.15 -12.29 -3.21
C ASP A 452 -9.03 -13.04 -3.95
N LYS A 453 -7.86 -13.16 -3.33
CA LYS A 453 -6.74 -13.94 -3.88
C LYS A 453 -7.13 -15.40 -4.14
N LEU A 454 -7.77 -16.05 -3.16
CA LEU A 454 -8.22 -17.44 -3.30
C LEU A 454 -9.27 -17.56 -4.40
N PHE A 455 -10.20 -16.61 -4.50
CA PHE A 455 -11.20 -16.58 -5.55
C PHE A 455 -10.57 -16.45 -6.93
N ALA A 456 -9.57 -15.58 -7.10
CA ALA A 456 -8.85 -15.44 -8.36
C ALA A 456 -8.19 -16.77 -8.79
N THR A 457 -7.51 -17.46 -7.85
CA THR A 457 -6.94 -18.79 -8.07
C THR A 457 -8.02 -19.80 -8.50
N ASN A 458 -9.12 -19.88 -7.76
CA ASN A 458 -10.23 -20.79 -8.06
C ASN A 458 -10.93 -20.46 -9.39
N ALA A 459 -10.93 -19.19 -9.82
CA ALA A 459 -11.41 -18.75 -11.13
C ALA A 459 -10.40 -19.03 -12.27
N GLY A 460 -9.27 -19.69 -11.96
CA GLY A 460 -8.25 -20.12 -12.91
C GLY A 460 -7.17 -19.08 -13.16
N ALA A 461 -6.74 -18.31 -12.13
CA ALA A 461 -5.52 -17.50 -12.23
C ALA A 461 -4.32 -18.45 -12.25
N THR A 462 -3.56 -18.43 -13.33
CA THR A 462 -2.28 -19.18 -13.41
C THR A 462 -1.18 -18.46 -12.65
N ASN A 463 -1.23 -17.13 -12.63
CA ASN A 463 -0.26 -16.30 -11.94
C ASN A 463 -0.84 -15.77 -10.61
N SER A 464 -0.05 -15.82 -9.55
CA SER A 464 -0.46 -15.41 -8.19
C SER A 464 -0.71 -13.90 -8.04
N TYR A 465 -0.22 -13.09 -8.98
CA TYR A 465 -0.37 -11.63 -9.02
C TYR A 465 -1.60 -11.15 -9.80
N GLU A 466 -2.38 -12.05 -10.40
CA GLU A 466 -3.56 -11.70 -11.23
C GLU A 466 -4.88 -11.78 -10.44
N TRP A 467 -5.08 -10.81 -9.54
CA TRP A 467 -6.25 -10.73 -8.66
C TRP A 467 -6.73 -9.27 -8.45
N GLY A 468 -7.77 -9.07 -7.65
CA GLY A 468 -8.30 -7.75 -7.31
C GLY A 468 -9.73 -7.57 -7.81
N CYS A 469 -10.70 -8.02 -7.04
CA CYS A 469 -12.11 -7.76 -7.28
C CYS A 469 -12.46 -6.31 -6.86
N GLY A 470 -12.71 -5.44 -7.85
CA GLY A 470 -12.90 -4.00 -7.62
C GLY A 470 -13.90 -3.36 -8.58
N ALA A 471 -14.12 -2.07 -8.39
CA ALA A 471 -14.98 -1.25 -9.23
C ALA A 471 -14.19 -0.43 -10.27
N GLY A 472 -14.83 -0.05 -11.38
CA GLY A 472 -14.18 0.59 -12.52
C GLY A 472 -14.68 0.12 -13.90
N GLU A 473 -14.15 0.77 -14.94
CA GLU A 473 -14.50 0.46 -16.32
C GLU A 473 -14.07 -0.96 -16.72
N ILE A 474 -14.94 -1.65 -17.47
CA ILE A 474 -14.60 -2.91 -18.12
C ILE A 474 -13.81 -2.57 -19.40
N PRO A 475 -12.60 -3.12 -19.60
CA PRO A 475 -11.89 -2.97 -20.86
C PRO A 475 -12.75 -3.44 -22.04
N GLY A 476 -12.92 -2.61 -23.07
CA GLY A 476 -13.88 -2.86 -24.15
C GLY A 476 -15.27 -2.24 -23.96
N GLY A 477 -15.51 -1.58 -22.83
CA GLY A 477 -16.68 -0.75 -22.57
C GLY A 477 -17.62 -1.30 -21.49
N GLY A 478 -18.31 -0.39 -20.80
CA GLY A 478 -19.19 -0.71 -19.68
C GLY A 478 -18.51 -0.57 -18.32
N TYR A 479 -19.23 -0.90 -17.25
CA TYR A 479 -18.76 -0.72 -15.87
C TYR A 479 -19.11 -1.96 -15.04
N SER A 480 -18.21 -2.38 -14.15
CA SER A 480 -18.51 -3.42 -13.16
C SER A 480 -17.85 -3.14 -11.81
N ALA A 481 -18.61 -3.47 -10.76
CA ALA A 481 -18.08 -3.67 -9.41
C ALA A 481 -17.89 -5.18 -9.20
N ASP A 482 -16.71 -5.67 -9.60
CA ASP A 482 -16.39 -7.09 -9.54
C ASP A 482 -16.20 -7.53 -8.08
N LYS A 483 -16.68 -8.72 -7.75
CA LYS A 483 -16.65 -9.30 -6.41
C LYS A 483 -16.54 -10.82 -6.49
N ILE A 484 -16.28 -11.46 -5.36
CA ILE A 484 -16.28 -12.91 -5.25
C ILE A 484 -17.60 -13.47 -5.79
N ASN A 485 -17.50 -14.49 -6.65
CA ASN A 485 -18.59 -15.12 -7.40
C ASN A 485 -19.32 -14.22 -8.41
N ASN A 486 -18.87 -12.99 -8.65
CA ASN A 486 -19.38 -12.13 -9.72
C ASN A 486 -18.22 -11.30 -10.33
N ASN A 487 -17.41 -11.99 -11.14
CA ASN A 487 -16.36 -11.43 -11.97
C ASN A 487 -16.31 -12.20 -13.32
N PRO A 488 -17.34 -12.08 -14.17
CA PRO A 488 -17.50 -12.92 -15.36
C PRO A 488 -16.37 -12.72 -16.39
N ASN A 489 -15.79 -11.53 -16.43
CA ASN A 489 -14.70 -11.18 -17.34
C ASN A 489 -13.30 -11.46 -16.78
N LYS A 490 -13.22 -12.09 -15.59
CA LYS A 490 -11.95 -12.38 -14.89
C LYS A 490 -11.05 -11.15 -14.84
N ILE A 491 -11.64 -10.01 -14.48
CA ILE A 491 -10.96 -8.73 -14.38
C ILE A 491 -9.92 -8.81 -13.28
N VAL A 492 -8.74 -8.29 -13.59
CA VAL A 492 -7.66 -8.02 -12.63
C VAL A 492 -7.63 -6.52 -12.39
N SER A 493 -7.59 -6.11 -11.12
CA SER A 493 -7.65 -4.70 -10.70
C SER A 493 -6.41 -4.31 -9.89
N PRO A 494 -5.34 -3.81 -10.53
CA PRO A 494 -4.10 -3.44 -9.85
C PRO A 494 -4.28 -2.42 -8.72
N HIS A 495 -5.26 -1.52 -8.82
CA HIS A 495 -5.56 -0.54 -7.77
C HIS A 495 -6.07 -1.19 -6.48
N ILE A 496 -6.74 -2.34 -6.57
CA ILE A 496 -7.15 -3.11 -5.40
C ILE A 496 -5.93 -3.75 -4.73
N ILE A 497 -4.99 -4.29 -5.50
CA ILE A 497 -3.73 -4.85 -4.97
C ILE A 497 -2.93 -3.79 -4.22
N ALA A 498 -2.80 -2.60 -4.82
CA ALA A 498 -2.19 -1.46 -4.19
C ALA A 498 -2.92 -1.05 -2.91
N GLY A 499 -4.26 -0.99 -2.93
CA GLY A 499 -5.07 -0.61 -1.78
C GLY A 499 -4.84 -1.45 -0.52
N PHE A 500 -4.36 -2.70 -0.64
CA PHE A 500 -4.02 -3.57 0.48
C PHE A 500 -2.55 -3.48 0.94
N SER A 501 -1.72 -2.60 0.37
CA SER A 501 -0.27 -2.49 0.63
C SER A 501 0.12 -2.44 2.11
N SER A 502 -0.72 -1.85 2.95
CA SER A 502 -0.45 -1.73 4.38
C SER A 502 -0.51 -3.05 5.17
N ILE A 503 -1.14 -4.09 4.61
CA ILE A 503 -1.23 -5.43 5.21
C ILE A 503 -0.73 -6.55 4.29
N TYR A 504 -0.42 -6.23 3.03
CA TYR A 504 0.02 -7.20 2.04
C TYR A 504 1.46 -6.94 1.61
N SER A 505 2.40 -7.79 2.05
CA SER A 505 3.83 -7.63 1.74
C SER A 505 4.16 -7.75 0.25
N ASN A 506 3.40 -8.54 -0.50
CA ASN A 506 3.66 -8.79 -1.93
C ASN A 506 3.06 -7.73 -2.85
N THR A 507 2.52 -6.62 -2.32
CA THR A 507 1.98 -5.57 -3.20
C THR A 507 3.01 -5.11 -4.23
N LYS A 508 4.27 -4.88 -3.82
CA LYS A 508 5.31 -4.40 -4.75
C LYS A 508 5.64 -5.43 -5.83
N SER A 509 5.81 -6.70 -5.44
CA SER A 509 6.11 -7.78 -6.39
C SER A 509 4.95 -8.00 -7.37
N ASP A 510 3.71 -7.98 -6.89
CA ASP A 510 2.53 -8.20 -7.72
C ASP A 510 2.36 -7.06 -8.72
N LEU A 511 2.48 -5.80 -8.27
CA LEU A 511 2.40 -4.62 -9.15
C LEU A 511 3.54 -4.61 -10.18
N LEU A 512 4.77 -4.96 -9.79
CA LEU A 512 5.89 -5.05 -10.73
C LEU A 512 5.66 -6.15 -11.78
N SER A 513 5.09 -7.29 -11.37
CA SER A 513 4.77 -8.40 -12.26
C SER A 513 3.65 -8.04 -13.25
N LEU A 514 2.63 -7.31 -12.78
CA LEU A 514 1.56 -6.78 -13.62
C LEU A 514 2.04 -5.68 -14.57
N TYR A 515 3.03 -4.90 -14.15
CA TYR A 515 3.68 -3.93 -15.02
C TYR A 515 4.43 -4.61 -16.14
N ASN A 516 5.13 -5.71 -15.84
CA ASN A 516 5.95 -6.45 -16.79
C ASN A 516 6.81 -5.50 -17.65
N ASN A 517 7.55 -4.62 -16.96
CA ASN A 517 8.35 -3.56 -17.58
C ASN A 517 7.62 -2.67 -18.59
N GLY A 518 6.35 -2.39 -18.30
CA GLY A 518 5.55 -1.47 -19.08
C GLY A 518 4.95 -2.09 -20.33
N THR A 519 4.93 -3.42 -20.42
CA THR A 519 4.30 -4.17 -21.51
C THR A 519 3.12 -5.03 -21.04
N GLY A 520 2.90 -5.12 -19.73
CA GLY A 520 1.83 -5.91 -19.16
C GLY A 520 0.44 -5.46 -19.63
N PRO A 521 -0.55 -6.36 -19.65
CA PRO A 521 -1.90 -6.04 -20.08
C PRO A 521 -2.56 -4.98 -19.18
N ALA A 522 -2.11 -4.85 -17.94
CA ALA A 522 -2.54 -3.81 -17.02
C ALA A 522 -1.95 -2.42 -17.33
N VAL A 523 -0.98 -2.28 -18.22
CA VAL A 523 -0.21 -1.04 -18.40
C VAL A 523 -0.91 -0.06 -19.32
N TYR A 524 -1.15 1.17 -18.86
CA TYR A 524 -1.71 2.25 -19.66
C TYR A 524 -0.76 3.46 -19.66
N SER A 525 -0.56 4.04 -20.84
CA SER A 525 0.15 5.31 -21.00
C SER A 525 -0.78 6.49 -20.67
N LEU A 526 -0.24 7.51 -20.01
CA LEU A 526 -0.98 8.74 -19.74
C LEU A 526 -1.09 9.58 -21.02
N PRO A 527 -2.28 10.08 -21.39
CA PRO A 527 -2.47 10.88 -22.62
C PRO A 527 -1.62 12.15 -22.66
N SER A 528 -1.43 12.80 -21.50
CA SER A 528 -0.65 14.02 -21.38
C SER A 528 0.87 13.80 -21.52
N ASN A 529 1.34 12.58 -21.28
CA ASN A 529 2.74 12.18 -21.47
C ASN A 529 2.83 10.66 -21.65
N PRO A 530 2.89 10.14 -22.89
CA PRO A 530 2.85 8.72 -23.17
C PRO A 530 4.02 7.90 -22.60
N THR A 531 5.12 8.55 -22.22
CA THR A 531 6.26 7.88 -21.56
C THR A 531 5.95 7.53 -20.11
N LYS A 532 4.97 8.21 -19.49
CA LYS A 532 4.51 7.92 -18.13
C LYS A 532 3.40 6.87 -18.18
N LYS A 533 3.56 5.84 -17.37
CA LYS A 533 2.71 4.64 -17.36
C LYS A 533 2.11 4.41 -15.99
N VAL A 534 0.87 3.91 -15.97
CA VAL A 534 0.13 3.47 -14.78
C VAL A 534 -0.42 2.06 -14.98
N LEU A 535 -0.84 1.42 -13.89
CA LEU A 535 -1.56 0.15 -13.95
C LEU A 535 -3.05 0.35 -13.78
N TRP A 536 -3.82 -0.22 -14.69
CA TRP A 536 -5.27 -0.21 -14.65
C TRP A 536 -5.84 -1.57 -15.02
N ARG A 537 -7.18 -1.66 -15.01
CA ARG A 537 -7.93 -2.90 -15.18
C ARG A 537 -7.64 -3.53 -16.54
N TYR A 538 -7.56 -4.86 -16.57
CA TYR A 538 -7.56 -5.66 -17.80
C TYR A 538 -8.39 -6.95 -17.61
N MET A 539 -8.85 -7.54 -18.71
CA MET A 539 -9.56 -8.82 -18.70
C MET A 539 -8.56 -9.96 -18.90
N ARG A 540 -8.47 -10.88 -17.93
CA ARG A 540 -7.60 -12.05 -18.07
C ARG A 540 -8.09 -13.02 -19.15
N SER A 541 -9.41 -13.06 -19.40
CA SER A 541 -10.00 -13.89 -20.46
C SER A 541 -9.69 -13.39 -21.88
N ASN A 542 -9.42 -12.09 -22.04
CA ASN A 542 -9.03 -11.49 -23.31
C ASN A 542 -8.34 -10.14 -23.05
N THR A 543 -7.02 -10.07 -23.24
CA THR A 543 -6.22 -8.89 -22.93
C THR A 543 -6.23 -7.79 -24.00
N THR A 544 -6.90 -8.04 -25.14
CA THR A 544 -6.92 -7.11 -26.29
C THR A 544 -7.73 -5.83 -26.00
N PRO A 545 -8.95 -5.91 -25.44
CA PRO A 545 -9.75 -4.72 -25.19
C PRO A 545 -9.13 -3.85 -24.10
N ARG A 546 -9.29 -2.53 -24.25
CA ARG A 546 -8.71 -1.51 -23.38
C ARG A 546 -9.81 -0.67 -22.75
N ALA A 547 -9.58 -0.17 -21.55
CA ALA A 547 -10.46 0.83 -20.95
C ALA A 547 -10.37 2.17 -21.72
N SER A 548 -11.46 2.92 -21.73
CA SER A 548 -11.54 4.27 -22.30
C SER A 548 -11.35 5.35 -21.24
N TYR A 549 -11.41 4.98 -19.96
CA TYR A 549 -11.35 5.88 -18.82
C TYR A 549 -10.61 5.23 -17.64
N ILE A 550 -9.94 6.07 -16.87
CA ILE A 550 -9.50 5.77 -15.50
C ILE A 550 -10.33 6.66 -14.57
N GLN A 551 -11.35 6.08 -13.93
CA GLN A 551 -12.19 6.81 -12.98
C GLN A 551 -11.40 7.19 -11.72
N ALA A 552 -11.51 8.45 -11.32
CA ALA A 552 -10.73 9.01 -10.21
C ALA A 552 -11.03 8.31 -8.88
N VAL A 553 -12.32 8.04 -8.60
CA VAL A 553 -12.75 7.37 -7.37
C VAL A 553 -12.28 5.93 -7.31
N ASP A 554 -12.38 5.19 -8.43
CA ASP A 554 -11.96 3.79 -8.50
C ASP A 554 -10.43 3.69 -8.42
N PHE A 555 -9.69 4.53 -9.16
CA PHE A 555 -8.23 4.53 -9.17
C PHE A 555 -7.60 5.03 -7.86
N SER A 556 -8.37 5.69 -7.00
CA SER A 556 -7.88 6.29 -5.75
C SER A 556 -7.11 5.31 -4.85
N THR A 557 -7.53 4.04 -4.78
CA THR A 557 -6.88 3.02 -3.95
C THR A 557 -5.49 2.66 -4.45
N MET A 558 -5.18 2.88 -5.74
CA MET A 558 -3.80 2.82 -6.26
C MET A 558 -2.92 3.87 -5.58
N LEU A 559 -3.36 5.13 -5.62
CA LEU A 559 -2.60 6.23 -5.05
C LEU A 559 -2.46 6.09 -3.52
N PHE A 560 -3.55 5.72 -2.83
CA PHE A 560 -3.55 5.59 -1.37
C PHE A 560 -2.68 4.43 -0.92
N GLY A 561 -2.82 3.30 -1.60
CA GLY A 561 -2.01 2.11 -1.42
C GLY A 561 -0.53 2.41 -1.54
N LEU A 562 -0.11 2.97 -2.66
CA LEU A 562 1.29 3.35 -2.89
C LEU A 562 1.75 4.34 -1.83
N ALA A 563 1.03 5.44 -1.57
CA ALA A 563 1.41 6.43 -0.56
C ALA A 563 1.64 5.82 0.84
N SER A 564 0.90 4.77 1.19
CA SER A 564 0.99 4.11 2.50
C SER A 564 2.17 3.15 2.66
N LEU A 565 2.97 2.91 1.61
CA LEU A 565 4.19 2.11 1.69
C LEU A 565 5.20 2.76 2.68
N PRO A 566 5.95 1.96 3.46
CA PRO A 566 6.86 2.45 4.49
C PRO A 566 7.92 3.46 4.00
N GLU A 567 8.44 3.26 2.80
CA GLU A 567 9.44 4.14 2.17
C GLU A 567 8.86 5.54 1.84
N TYR A 568 7.55 5.67 1.68
CA TYR A 568 6.86 6.91 1.33
C TYR A 568 6.23 7.58 2.57
N LEU A 569 4.90 7.60 2.71
CA LEU A 569 4.25 8.26 3.85
C LEU A 569 3.96 7.28 5.01
N GLY A 570 3.94 5.97 4.71
CA GLY A 570 3.65 4.92 5.68
C GLY A 570 2.17 4.81 6.05
N ALA A 571 1.79 3.64 6.58
CA ALA A 571 0.39 3.27 6.81
C ALA A 571 -0.35 4.18 7.81
N ASN A 572 0.35 4.87 8.70
CA ASN A 572 -0.23 5.73 9.73
C ASN A 572 -0.51 7.15 9.25
N TRP A 573 0.04 7.57 8.10
CA TRP A 573 -0.16 8.94 7.60
C TRP A 573 -1.62 9.25 7.34
N PHE A 574 -2.37 8.31 6.76
CA PHE A 574 -3.81 8.46 6.56
C PHE A 574 -4.54 8.64 7.89
N SER A 575 -4.21 7.83 8.91
CA SER A 575 -4.84 7.89 10.24
C SER A 575 -4.60 9.21 10.96
N VAL A 576 -3.42 9.79 10.80
CA VAL A 576 -3.09 11.09 11.38
C VAL A 576 -3.92 12.19 10.71
N ASN A 577 -4.11 12.11 9.39
CA ASN A 577 -4.70 13.19 8.63
C ASN A 577 -6.21 13.02 8.36
N ASN A 578 -6.81 11.83 8.54
CA ASN A 578 -8.24 11.59 8.33
C ASN A 578 -9.12 11.79 9.59
N SER A 579 -8.55 12.31 10.67
CA SER A 579 -9.31 12.51 11.92
C SER A 579 -10.30 13.66 11.83
N LEU A 580 -11.50 13.47 12.40
CA LEU A 580 -12.56 14.50 12.39
C LEU A 580 -12.39 15.56 13.49
N GLY A 581 -11.60 15.27 14.52
CA GLY A 581 -11.35 16.17 15.67
C GLY A 581 -10.47 17.38 15.35
N ASN A 582 -10.35 18.30 16.32
CA ASN A 582 -9.52 19.49 16.17
C ASN A 582 -8.02 19.14 16.03
N PRO A 583 -7.32 19.65 14.99
CA PRO A 583 -5.93 19.28 14.70
C PRO A 583 -4.95 19.71 15.80
N THR A 584 -5.28 20.73 16.61
CA THR A 584 -4.45 21.17 17.76
C THR A 584 -4.43 20.17 18.92
N ASN A 585 -5.52 19.43 19.13
CA ASN A 585 -5.54 18.35 20.14
C ASN A 585 -4.83 17.11 19.63
N LEU A 586 -4.83 16.86 18.32
CA LEU A 586 -4.16 15.70 17.72
C LEU A 586 -2.68 15.96 17.45
N LYS A 587 -2.28 17.18 17.09
CA LYS A 587 -0.90 17.62 17.15
C LYS A 587 -0.43 17.71 18.58
N LYS A 588 -1.21 18.12 19.59
CA LYS A 588 -0.79 17.89 21.00
C LYS A 588 -0.73 16.41 21.36
N MET A 589 -1.56 15.53 20.82
CA MET A 589 -1.42 14.08 21.01
C MET A 589 -0.30 13.44 20.14
N ALA A 590 0.21 14.14 19.13
CA ALA A 590 1.28 13.70 18.21
C ALA A 590 2.59 14.52 18.33
N ILE A 591 2.60 15.57 19.15
CA ILE A 591 3.73 16.46 19.51
C ILE A 591 3.98 16.37 21.02
N ASN A 592 2.97 16.12 21.87
CA ASN A 592 3.19 15.65 23.25
C ASN A 592 3.24 14.11 23.35
N LYS A 593 3.11 13.41 22.22
CA LYS A 593 3.72 12.09 22.07
C LYS A 593 4.63 12.13 20.85
N PRO A 594 5.95 12.09 21.03
CA PRO A 594 6.78 11.45 20.02
C PRO A 594 6.14 10.08 19.72
N VAL A 595 6.27 9.60 18.49
CA VAL A 595 6.01 8.19 18.19
C VAL A 595 7.10 7.36 18.87
N THR A 596 6.95 7.19 20.17
CA THR A 596 7.63 6.25 21.06
C THR A 596 6.66 5.67 22.11
N ASP A 597 5.36 6.00 22.07
CA ASP A 597 4.43 5.69 23.15
C ASP A 597 3.27 4.73 22.80
N VAL A 598 3.39 3.94 21.72
CA VAL A 598 2.48 2.78 21.45
C VAL A 598 3.23 1.48 21.09
N ILE A 599 4.55 1.43 21.32
CA ILE A 599 5.21 0.17 21.70
C ILE A 599 6.07 0.46 22.94
N LYS A 600 5.44 0.86 24.04
CA LYS A 600 6.04 0.59 25.35
C LYS A 600 5.73 -0.85 25.67
N LYS A 601 6.55 -1.75 25.13
CA LYS A 601 6.49 -3.15 25.51
C LYS A 601 7.88 -3.54 25.95
N THR A 602 8.09 -3.51 27.27
CA THR A 602 9.15 -4.31 27.86
C THR A 602 8.81 -5.77 27.56
N ILE A 603 9.57 -6.39 26.66
CA ILE A 603 9.39 -7.78 26.26
C ILE A 603 10.46 -8.63 26.94
N VAL A 604 10.04 -9.80 27.40
CA VAL A 604 10.93 -10.78 28.02
C VAL A 604 10.87 -12.07 27.21
N TYR A 605 11.99 -12.50 26.64
CA TYR A 605 12.08 -13.66 25.76
C TYR A 605 13.44 -14.36 25.84
N PRO A 606 13.54 -15.65 25.49
CA PRO A 606 12.42 -16.56 25.22
C PRO A 606 11.60 -16.83 26.48
N ASN A 607 10.34 -17.23 26.32
CA ASN A 607 9.52 -17.76 27.40
C ASN A 607 8.64 -18.90 26.83
N PRO A 608 8.88 -20.18 27.18
CA PRO A 608 9.84 -20.66 28.19
C PRO A 608 11.32 -20.45 27.81
N PHE A 609 12.21 -20.31 28.81
CA PHE A 609 13.66 -20.13 28.65
C PHE A 609 14.47 -21.31 29.22
N THR A 610 15.74 -21.44 28.83
CA THR A 610 16.68 -22.46 29.35
C THR A 610 17.83 -21.80 30.11
N ASP A 611 18.85 -21.34 29.39
CA ASP A 611 20.08 -20.80 29.99
C ASP A 611 20.10 -19.27 30.01
N ASN A 612 19.33 -18.63 29.12
CA ASN A 612 19.37 -17.19 28.92
C ASN A 612 17.97 -16.60 28.86
N LEU A 613 17.82 -15.41 29.46
CA LEU A 613 16.62 -14.60 29.38
C LEU A 613 16.99 -13.20 28.89
N THR A 614 16.36 -12.74 27.82
CA THR A 614 16.53 -11.41 27.25
C THR A 614 15.36 -10.53 27.64
N ILE A 615 15.66 -9.29 28.03
CA ILE A 615 14.69 -8.25 28.34
C ILE A 615 15.05 -7.07 27.44
N GLU A 616 14.07 -6.62 26.68
CA GLU A 616 14.21 -5.50 25.76
C GLU A 616 13.09 -4.51 26.04
N SER A 617 13.46 -3.23 26.15
CA SER A 617 12.51 -2.16 26.41
C SER A 617 12.85 -0.95 25.55
N SER A 618 11.81 -0.18 25.21
CA SER A 618 11.97 1.13 24.56
C SER A 618 12.58 2.19 25.49
N ASP A 619 12.51 1.96 26.80
CA ASP A 619 13.02 2.84 27.85
C ASP A 619 14.23 2.20 28.57
N LEU A 620 15.04 3.01 29.25
CA LEU A 620 16.28 2.55 29.89
C LEU A 620 15.96 1.72 31.13
N ILE A 621 16.34 0.44 31.12
CA ILE A 621 16.05 -0.47 32.22
C ILE A 621 16.95 -0.11 33.39
N GLN A 622 16.34 0.44 34.44
CA GLN A 622 17.01 0.85 35.67
C GLN A 622 17.26 -0.35 36.57
N ASN A 623 16.27 -1.25 36.67
CA ASN A 623 16.33 -2.43 37.53
C ASN A 623 15.59 -3.61 36.89
N VAL A 624 16.16 -4.80 37.03
CA VAL A 624 15.50 -6.07 36.79
C VAL A 624 15.63 -6.92 38.04
N SER A 625 14.49 -7.39 38.56
CA SER A 625 14.41 -8.38 39.63
C SER A 625 13.64 -9.61 39.16
N ILE A 626 14.17 -10.80 39.45
CA ILE A 626 13.46 -12.08 39.26
C ILE A 626 13.17 -12.66 40.64
N TYR A 627 11.93 -13.07 40.86
CA TYR A 627 11.42 -13.68 42.08
C TYR A 627 10.99 -15.12 41.82
N ASN A 628 11.23 -16.01 42.79
CA ASN A 628 10.62 -17.33 42.79
C ASN A 628 9.14 -17.25 43.23
N ILE A 629 8.41 -18.37 43.16
CA ILE A 629 6.98 -18.43 43.54
C ILE A 629 6.70 -18.14 45.02
N MET A 630 7.71 -18.18 45.89
CA MET A 630 7.60 -17.83 47.31
C MET A 630 7.83 -16.32 47.54
N GLY A 631 8.07 -15.54 46.49
CA GLY A 631 8.32 -14.11 46.56
C GLY A 631 9.75 -13.72 46.92
N GLN A 632 10.69 -14.69 47.00
CA GLN A 632 12.09 -14.40 47.25
C GLN A 632 12.78 -13.92 45.96
N GLU A 633 13.50 -12.80 46.02
CA GLU A 633 14.34 -12.30 44.93
C GLU A 633 15.55 -13.23 44.71
N VAL A 634 15.67 -13.78 43.50
CA VAL A 634 16.72 -14.73 43.12
C VAL A 634 17.74 -14.13 42.15
N ILE A 635 17.37 -13.09 41.40
CA ILE A 635 18.29 -12.31 40.56
C ILE A 635 17.91 -10.83 40.68
N MET A 636 18.90 -9.96 40.87
CA MET A 636 18.74 -8.51 40.76
C MET A 636 19.88 -7.92 39.93
N LYS A 637 19.53 -7.04 38.99
CA LYS A 637 20.48 -6.30 38.13
C LYS A 637 20.04 -4.87 37.96
N THR A 638 21.01 -3.96 37.86
CA THR A 638 20.79 -2.54 37.55
C THR A 638 21.52 -2.15 36.26
N PRO A 639 21.01 -2.60 35.10
CA PRO A 639 21.82 -2.66 33.88
C PRO A 639 21.98 -1.29 33.20
N LYS A 640 21.06 -0.34 33.43
CA LYS A 640 21.08 1.01 32.84
C LYS A 640 21.23 1.00 31.31
N THR A 641 20.52 0.08 30.69
CA THR A 641 20.47 -0.12 29.23
C THR A 641 19.05 -0.55 28.85
N ASN A 642 18.67 -0.32 27.61
CA ASN A 642 17.42 -0.74 26.99
C ASN A 642 17.41 -2.24 26.58
N PHE A 643 18.55 -2.92 26.67
CA PHE A 643 18.69 -4.34 26.36
C PHE A 643 19.50 -5.07 27.43
N VAL A 644 18.94 -6.15 27.99
CA VAL A 644 19.56 -6.94 29.05
C VAL A 644 19.49 -8.41 28.71
N ARG A 645 20.64 -9.08 28.70
CA ARG A 645 20.70 -10.55 28.61
C ARG A 645 21.19 -11.12 29.93
N LEU A 646 20.31 -11.83 30.63
CA LEU A 646 20.60 -12.51 31.88
C LEU A 646 21.02 -13.95 31.62
N GLN A 647 22.18 -14.33 32.17
CA GLN A 647 22.52 -15.75 32.35
C GLN A 647 21.68 -16.29 33.51
N THR A 648 21.00 -17.41 33.30
CA THR A 648 20.05 -17.99 34.25
C THR A 648 20.37 -19.43 34.60
N ASN A 649 21.56 -19.94 34.24
CA ASN A 649 21.98 -21.33 34.48
C ASN A 649 21.83 -21.77 35.95
N SER A 650 22.00 -20.85 36.90
CA SER A 650 21.86 -21.10 38.34
C SER A 650 20.42 -21.27 38.85
N LEU A 651 19.41 -20.91 38.05
CA LEU A 651 18.01 -21.07 38.43
C LEU A 651 17.54 -22.52 38.19
N PRO A 652 16.87 -23.19 39.15
CA PRO A 652 16.18 -24.45 38.88
C PRO A 652 15.04 -24.30 37.86
N GLY A 653 14.68 -25.39 37.17
CA GLY A 653 13.47 -25.42 36.31
C GLY A 653 12.21 -25.08 37.11
N GLY A 654 11.32 -24.27 36.56
CA GLY A 654 10.13 -23.79 37.29
C GLY A 654 9.59 -22.43 36.82
N ILE A 655 8.58 -21.92 37.53
CA ILE A 655 7.94 -20.64 37.25
C ILE A 655 8.59 -19.54 38.09
N TYR A 656 8.83 -18.39 37.46
CA TYR A 656 9.34 -17.19 38.13
C TYR A 656 8.52 -15.96 37.73
N ILE A 657 8.60 -14.92 38.55
CA ILE A 657 8.06 -13.59 38.25
C ILE A 657 9.23 -12.66 37.98
N ILE A 658 9.22 -11.98 36.85
CA ILE A 658 10.20 -10.93 36.54
C ILE A 658 9.53 -9.57 36.66
N LYS A 659 10.19 -8.68 37.39
CA LYS A 659 9.86 -7.26 37.52
C LYS A 659 10.95 -6.46 36.81
N THR A 660 10.55 -5.63 35.86
CA THR A 660 11.45 -4.72 35.14
C THR A 660 11.00 -3.29 35.38
N VAL A 661 11.90 -2.48 35.94
CA VAL A 661 11.69 -1.05 36.19
C VAL A 661 12.52 -0.28 35.16
N THR A 662 11.85 0.54 34.37
CA THR A 662 12.49 1.53 33.51
C THR A 662 12.40 2.91 34.16
N ASP A 663 13.00 3.90 33.52
CA ASP A 663 12.88 5.32 33.87
C ASP A 663 11.46 5.90 33.67
N LYS A 664 10.52 5.15 33.07
CA LYS A 664 9.15 5.61 32.82
C LYS A 664 8.05 4.70 33.37
N GLU A 665 8.30 3.41 33.54
CA GLU A 665 7.29 2.44 33.97
C GLU A 665 7.86 1.23 34.74
N GLU A 666 6.97 0.50 35.41
CA GLU A 666 7.26 -0.79 36.02
C GLU A 666 6.40 -1.87 35.34
N THR A 667 7.03 -2.96 34.91
CA THR A 667 6.36 -4.11 34.29
C THR A 667 6.64 -5.39 35.06
N ILE A 668 5.60 -6.21 35.24
CA ILE A 668 5.69 -7.52 35.91
C ILE A 668 5.20 -8.58 34.95
N SER A 669 5.94 -9.67 34.79
CA SER A 669 5.60 -10.77 33.88
C SER A 669 5.94 -12.14 34.47
N LYS A 670 5.16 -13.15 34.09
CA LYS A 670 5.43 -14.55 34.42
C LYS A 670 6.36 -15.16 33.37
N ILE A 671 7.42 -15.82 33.81
CA ILE A 671 8.38 -16.53 32.96
C ILE A 671 8.55 -17.97 33.43
N THR A 672 8.81 -18.90 32.51
CA THR A 672 8.94 -20.33 32.80
C THR A 672 10.32 -20.82 32.36
N LYS A 673 11.12 -21.35 33.30
CA LYS A 673 12.37 -22.03 33.00
C LYS A 673 12.11 -23.52 32.74
N LYS A 674 12.62 -24.04 31.63
CA LYS A 674 12.59 -25.47 31.29
C LYS A 674 13.59 -26.27 32.12
#